data_AF-A0A355FBL7-F1
#
_entry.id   AF-A0A355FBL7-F1
#
_cell.length_a   1.000
_cell.length_b   1.000
_cell.length_c   1.000
_cell.angle_alpha   90.00
_cell.angle_beta   90.00
_cell.angle_gamma   90.00
#
_symmetry.space_group_name_H-M   'P 1'
#
loop_
_entity.id
_entity.type
_entity.pdbx_description
1 polymer ?
#
loop_
_entity_poly.entity_id
_entity_poly.type
_entity_poly.pdbx_seq_one_letter_code
_entity_poly.pdbx_strand_id
1 'polypeptide(L)'
;MNVETHEAREQTYVQGPAFIFKNFVDSLAGKEEKKDKPGETEPTQQPFEDPTEPLLVKPTDVEIEERGHLLREWSSRRIILLSSFQPEPALTAAYSLIHDPGFINHEKRTLLLGKSTHRDRSDLTIELFTRPELLERRQRIFLIEIERTSLFLDSILHIGRNHAETVQGLLRQRDSLLICTASAEVLKLGADQRLPNSFPFSHYSVPFLPYLLQRKFPSQQARELQELLLAQHQRGLWESMADLYEEVETVLTEEGPERLEEVARNPEGISARRYQIVKPAEIFREGSEVHGTALYTATYFPDMTPSDFQRVVLLLLGGRTMSEEKEEQIHTEQGKVRTLKKMVEKRLADLWRESPDRFLRECHLRAKSLGSKQVMDFSLRYLRRVVRSYLESAHPIFLVRLFERLRESGLLFDPRASSELIDNLIHLFVERTLSDPSFCSKGSLFTWMIGLQSQISIEIEGEVALDERIFLLIARLLEEEGERRRHVLGRLAQLLREMLQHEPLRDVVREFLSELLSEQRQHHTALSLLLEMTRRLRFAPHFDSLLWLRRLIDQGTPEIRQRTFRCLVGLALESGPRVFELLEALRPWLPATDLEIERFPLSSLSALRCLLEYSVVIYMHFDPKHFGQWPSRFPLFAASPEDPSLLRSRLDLLCEWLLHRGMPTVLESGESEGLASDIEWKLWFSGPEEAHGALVADLVEQWMLILEGTDSKPPCPEACRVMDELLAALGKRADPVQRKRLVRRWQARQQQCHVDINQLPVGQREERNRLLAIRKKLYGLRQRFLSACPGGASSEG
;
A
#
# COMPACT_ATOMS: atom_id res chain seq x y z
N MET A 1 -17.00 47.84 -67.98
CA MET A 1 -15.74 48.44 -67.51
C MET A 1 -15.91 48.72 -66.03
N ASN A 2 -15.73 47.66 -65.24
CA ASN A 2 -14.56 47.34 -64.39
C ASN A 2 -14.81 47.89 -62.98
N VAL A 3 -15.37 47.10 -62.05
CA VAL A 3 -14.78 45.95 -61.33
C VAL A 3 -13.52 46.35 -60.58
N GLU A 4 -13.63 46.46 -59.25
CA GLU A 4 -12.77 45.74 -58.29
C GLU A 4 -13.28 45.97 -56.85
N THR A 5 -14.09 45.02 -56.38
CA THR A 5 -14.33 44.73 -54.97
C THR A 5 -13.25 43.75 -54.51
N HIS A 6 -12.36 44.17 -53.62
CA HIS A 6 -11.44 43.26 -52.93
C HIS A 6 -12.04 42.87 -51.57
N GLU A 7 -12.62 41.67 -51.52
CA GLU A 7 -12.85 40.92 -50.29
C GLU A 7 -11.49 40.49 -49.71
N ALA A 8 -11.12 41.03 -48.55
CA ALA A 8 -10.07 40.46 -47.73
C ALA A 8 -10.67 39.32 -46.90
N ARG A 9 -10.52 38.08 -47.39
CA ARG A 9 -10.71 36.87 -46.59
C ARG A 9 -9.55 36.77 -45.60
N GLU A 10 -9.83 36.98 -44.31
CA GLU A 10 -8.93 36.61 -43.23
C GLU A 10 -8.70 35.08 -43.25
N GLN A 11 -7.51 34.68 -43.69
CA GLN A 11 -7.01 33.33 -43.50
C GLN A 11 -6.56 33.20 -42.04
N THR A 12 -7.41 32.63 -41.20
CA THR A 12 -7.04 32.16 -39.87
C THR A 12 -6.02 31.02 -40.05
N TYR A 13 -4.77 31.27 -39.66
CA TYR A 13 -3.71 30.27 -39.64
C TYR A 13 -4.08 29.15 -38.66
N VAL A 14 -4.39 27.96 -39.18
CA VAL A 14 -4.55 26.74 -38.37
C VAL A 14 -3.16 26.32 -37.90
N GLN A 15 -2.83 26.58 -36.64
CA GLN A 15 -1.55 26.16 -36.05
C GLN A 15 -1.51 24.63 -35.85
N GLY A 16 -0.32 24.02 -35.96
CA GLY A 16 -0.15 22.57 -35.96
C GLY A 16 -0.40 21.89 -34.59
N PRO A 17 -0.66 20.57 -34.54
CA PRO A 17 -0.84 19.76 -33.32
C PRO A 17 0.37 19.71 -32.40
N ALA A 18 1.60 19.86 -32.90
CA ALA A 18 2.77 19.99 -32.03
C ALA A 18 2.80 21.34 -31.30
N PHE A 19 1.91 22.28 -31.63
CA PHE A 19 1.78 23.58 -30.96
C PHE A 19 0.49 23.64 -30.14
N ILE A 20 -0.64 23.14 -30.65
CA ILE A 20 -1.90 23.07 -29.88
C ILE A 20 -1.82 22.00 -28.78
N PHE A 21 -1.27 20.82 -29.08
CA PHE A 21 -1.06 19.77 -28.08
C PHE A 21 0.07 20.15 -27.13
N LYS A 22 1.13 20.83 -27.61
CA LYS A 22 2.19 21.38 -26.77
C LYS A 22 1.70 22.51 -25.87
N ASN A 23 0.82 23.40 -26.32
CA ASN A 23 0.23 24.44 -25.47
C ASN A 23 -0.81 23.83 -24.51
N PHE A 24 -1.65 22.90 -24.98
CA PHE A 24 -2.52 22.09 -24.13
C PHE A 24 -1.73 21.36 -23.03
N VAL A 25 -0.49 20.96 -23.32
CA VAL A 25 0.43 20.26 -22.40
C VAL A 25 1.29 21.20 -21.56
N ASP A 26 1.77 22.31 -22.11
CA ASP A 26 2.59 23.32 -21.43
C ASP A 26 1.71 24.10 -20.43
N SER A 27 0.42 24.24 -20.74
CA SER A 27 -0.63 24.76 -19.87
C SER A 27 -0.90 23.80 -18.70
N LEU A 28 -0.99 22.48 -18.95
CA LEU A 28 -1.04 21.44 -17.89
C LEU A 28 0.26 21.30 -17.07
N ALA A 29 1.40 21.79 -17.58
CA ALA A 29 2.72 21.69 -16.96
C ALA A 29 3.12 22.93 -16.13
N GLY A 30 2.24 23.92 -15.97
CA GLY A 30 2.48 25.08 -15.09
C GLY A 30 3.73 25.87 -15.44
N LYS A 31 3.92 26.28 -16.70
CA LYS A 31 4.94 27.29 -17.02
C LYS A 31 4.33 28.67 -17.09
N GLU A 32 4.22 29.34 -15.94
CA GLU A 32 4.05 30.79 -15.93
C GLU A 32 5.27 31.46 -16.55
N GLU A 33 5.04 32.31 -17.56
CA GLU A 33 5.98 33.36 -17.93
C GLU A 33 6.24 34.23 -16.69
N LYS A 34 7.49 34.23 -16.22
CA LYS A 34 7.99 35.08 -15.13
C LYS A 34 7.45 36.51 -15.24
N LYS A 35 6.45 36.83 -14.43
CA LYS A 35 6.23 38.18 -13.92
C LYS A 35 6.51 38.14 -12.43
N ASP A 36 7.60 38.80 -12.04
CA ASP A 36 8.09 38.91 -10.67
C ASP A 36 6.96 39.29 -9.69
N LYS A 37 6.49 38.28 -8.93
CA LYS A 37 5.86 38.45 -7.63
C LYS A 37 6.51 37.46 -6.66
N PRO A 38 7.15 37.93 -5.57
CA PRO A 38 7.75 37.05 -4.59
C PRO A 38 6.66 36.57 -3.63
N GLY A 39 6.32 35.27 -3.64
CA GLY A 39 5.42 34.75 -2.61
C GLY A 39 4.81 33.36 -2.77
N GLU A 40 4.92 32.68 -3.91
CA GLU A 40 4.31 31.35 -4.07
C GLU A 40 5.35 30.33 -4.54
N THR A 41 5.82 29.52 -3.61
CA THR A 41 6.61 28.34 -3.90
C THR A 41 5.71 27.24 -4.42
N GLU A 42 5.86 26.89 -5.70
CA GLU A 42 5.35 25.64 -6.26
C GLU A 42 5.76 24.44 -5.39
N PRO A 43 4.94 23.38 -5.29
CA PRO A 43 5.33 22.15 -4.62
C PRO A 43 6.45 21.50 -5.44
N THR A 44 7.68 21.70 -5.01
CA THR A 44 8.86 21.01 -5.50
C THR A 44 8.59 19.50 -5.45
N GLN A 45 8.54 18.85 -6.60
CA GLN A 45 8.56 17.39 -6.67
C GLN A 45 9.78 16.90 -5.89
N GLN A 46 9.55 16.25 -4.75
CA GLN A 46 10.64 15.73 -3.93
C GLN A 46 11.48 14.77 -4.79
N PRO A 47 12.82 14.90 -4.80
CA PRO A 47 13.68 13.98 -5.53
C PRO A 47 13.46 12.55 -5.03
N PHE A 48 13.41 11.58 -5.94
CA PHE A 48 13.24 10.17 -5.59
C PHE A 48 14.36 9.69 -4.66
N GLU A 49 13.99 9.33 -3.44
CA GLU A 49 14.90 8.74 -2.45
C GLU A 49 14.79 7.21 -2.49
N ASP A 50 15.86 6.54 -2.88
CA ASP A 50 15.97 5.07 -2.87
C ASP A 50 15.85 4.56 -1.42
N PRO A 51 14.75 3.87 -1.06
CA PRO A 51 14.51 3.42 0.31
C PRO A 51 15.33 2.18 0.70
N THR A 52 16.12 1.63 -0.21
CA THR A 52 16.92 0.42 0.05
C THR A 52 18.29 0.77 0.61
N GLU A 53 18.86 -0.16 1.36
CA GLU A 53 20.20 -0.03 1.96
C GLU A 53 21.12 -1.15 1.47
N PRO A 54 22.46 -0.98 1.55
CA PRO A 54 23.38 -2.08 1.29
C PRO A 54 23.05 -3.28 2.19
N LEU A 55 23.06 -4.49 1.63
CA LEU A 55 22.77 -5.70 2.39
C LEU A 55 23.75 -5.82 3.57
N LEU A 56 23.20 -5.91 4.79
CA LEU A 56 23.98 -6.11 6.00
C LEU A 56 24.62 -7.51 6.00
N VAL A 57 25.82 -7.63 6.58
CA VAL A 57 26.51 -8.93 6.71
C VAL A 57 25.78 -9.78 7.74
N LYS A 58 25.14 -10.89 7.32
CA LYS A 58 24.70 -11.94 8.25
C LYS A 58 24.91 -13.34 7.66
N PRO A 59 25.92 -14.08 8.17
CA PRO A 59 26.02 -15.52 7.96
C PRO A 59 25.68 -16.29 9.23
N THR A 60 25.08 -17.46 9.05
CA THR A 60 25.22 -18.61 9.94
C THR A 60 25.14 -19.82 9.02
N ASP A 61 26.21 -20.59 8.94
CA ASP A 61 26.45 -21.62 7.92
C ASP A 61 25.47 -22.79 8.06
N VAL A 62 24.30 -22.68 7.43
CA VAL A 62 23.36 -23.79 7.27
C VAL A 62 23.07 -23.91 5.78
N GLU A 63 23.53 -25.02 5.19
CA GLU A 63 23.16 -25.38 3.83
C GLU A 63 21.69 -25.80 3.79
N ILE A 64 20.96 -25.26 2.81
CA ILE A 64 19.57 -25.63 2.59
C ILE A 64 19.53 -26.77 1.59
N GLU A 65 18.93 -27.89 1.98
CA GLU A 65 18.83 -29.10 1.17
C GLU A 65 18.21 -28.83 -0.22
N GLU A 66 17.28 -27.87 -0.33
CA GLU A 66 16.60 -27.51 -1.59
C GLU A 66 17.22 -26.32 -2.35
N ARG A 67 18.42 -25.84 -1.97
CA ARG A 67 19.08 -24.70 -2.62
C ARG A 67 19.13 -24.84 -4.16
N GLY A 68 19.44 -26.02 -4.66
CA GLY A 68 19.51 -26.29 -6.11
C GLY A 68 18.14 -26.29 -6.81
N HIS A 69 17.04 -26.57 -6.11
CA HIS A 69 15.69 -26.42 -6.65
C HIS A 69 15.32 -24.93 -6.75
N LEU A 70 15.55 -24.17 -5.67
CA LEU A 70 15.31 -22.74 -5.64
C LEU A 70 16.10 -22.02 -6.73
N LEU A 71 17.41 -22.24 -6.85
CA LEU A 71 18.23 -21.64 -7.92
C LEU A 71 17.73 -21.97 -9.34
N ARG A 72 17.12 -23.13 -9.55
CA ARG A 72 16.48 -23.47 -10.84
C ARG A 72 15.20 -22.68 -11.05
N GLU A 73 14.34 -22.56 -10.05
CA GLU A 73 13.15 -21.70 -10.14
C GLU A 73 13.52 -20.23 -10.39
N TRP A 74 14.63 -19.74 -9.82
CA TRP A 74 15.14 -18.38 -9.97
C TRP A 74 15.46 -18.02 -11.43
N SER A 75 15.82 -19.00 -12.25
CA SER A 75 16.04 -18.80 -13.69
C SER A 75 14.75 -18.46 -14.45
N SER A 76 13.59 -18.87 -13.91
CA SER A 76 12.27 -18.66 -14.51
C SER A 76 11.46 -17.53 -13.87
N ARG A 77 11.61 -17.33 -12.55
CA ARG A 77 10.85 -16.37 -11.75
C ARG A 77 11.79 -15.44 -10.99
N ARG A 78 11.54 -14.12 -11.10
CA ARG A 78 12.40 -13.09 -10.49
C ARG A 78 11.96 -12.62 -9.10
N ILE A 79 10.83 -13.13 -8.60
CA ILE A 79 10.25 -12.77 -7.30
C ILE A 79 9.91 -14.03 -6.54
N ILE A 80 10.41 -14.13 -5.31
CA ILE A 80 10.32 -15.34 -4.50
C ILE A 80 10.02 -14.98 -3.07
N LEU A 81 9.02 -15.65 -2.51
CA LEU A 81 8.64 -15.54 -1.11
C LEU A 81 9.12 -16.77 -0.35
N LEU A 82 9.98 -16.56 0.63
CA LEU A 82 10.43 -17.59 1.57
C LEU A 82 9.66 -17.40 2.88
N SER A 83 9.05 -18.45 3.39
CA SER A 83 8.42 -18.43 4.71
C SER A 83 8.90 -19.55 5.60
N SER A 84 8.80 -19.38 6.91
CA SER A 84 9.08 -20.41 7.91
C SER A 84 8.25 -20.14 9.15
N PHE A 85 8.11 -21.12 10.05
CA PHE A 85 7.42 -20.94 11.34
C PHE A 85 7.89 -19.67 12.07
N GLN A 86 9.22 -19.50 12.19
CA GLN A 86 9.88 -18.26 12.62
C GLN A 86 10.62 -17.58 11.46
N PRO A 87 10.97 -16.28 11.57
CA PRO A 87 11.60 -15.53 10.48
C PRO A 87 13.06 -15.95 10.21
N GLU A 88 13.80 -16.40 11.22
CA GLU A 88 15.25 -16.69 11.10
C GLU A 88 15.61 -17.72 10.02
N PRO A 89 14.95 -18.89 9.90
CA PRO A 89 15.27 -19.86 8.85
C PRO A 89 15.01 -19.33 7.44
N ALA A 90 13.91 -18.59 7.24
CA ALA A 90 13.61 -17.96 5.95
C ALA A 90 14.65 -16.89 5.60
N LEU A 91 15.13 -16.14 6.59
CA LEU A 91 16.20 -15.17 6.42
C LEU A 91 17.53 -15.85 6.08
N THR A 92 17.93 -16.88 6.82
CA THR A 92 19.15 -17.66 6.50
C THR A 92 19.06 -18.25 5.09
N ALA A 93 17.88 -18.69 4.66
CA ALA A 93 17.64 -19.16 3.31
C ALA A 93 17.86 -18.10 2.25
N ALA A 94 17.31 -16.90 2.46
CA ALA A 94 17.54 -15.79 1.56
C ALA A 94 19.04 -15.47 1.45
N TYR A 95 19.75 -15.39 2.57
CA TYR A 95 21.19 -15.11 2.58
C TYR A 95 22.00 -16.16 1.82
N SER A 96 21.70 -17.45 2.02
CA SER A 96 22.33 -18.57 1.30
C SER A 96 22.18 -18.42 -0.22
N LEU A 97 20.99 -18.03 -0.69
CA LEU A 97 20.73 -17.86 -2.11
C LEU A 97 21.35 -16.57 -2.69
N ILE A 98 21.32 -15.46 -1.94
CA ILE A 98 21.93 -14.18 -2.34
C ILE A 98 23.46 -14.30 -2.51
N HIS A 99 24.09 -15.18 -1.73
CA HIS A 99 25.54 -15.39 -1.73
C HIS A 99 25.99 -16.51 -2.67
N ASP A 100 25.09 -17.00 -3.54
CA ASP A 100 25.46 -17.96 -4.57
C ASP A 100 26.55 -17.40 -5.49
N PRO A 101 27.55 -18.22 -5.90
CA PRO A 101 28.60 -17.78 -6.82
C PRO A 101 28.07 -17.20 -8.14
N GLY A 102 26.87 -17.60 -8.58
CA GLY A 102 26.21 -17.04 -9.76
C GLY A 102 25.85 -15.56 -9.66
N PHE A 103 25.78 -14.99 -8.45
CA PHE A 103 25.34 -13.61 -8.21
C PHE A 103 26.46 -12.66 -7.73
N ILE A 104 27.72 -13.02 -7.93
CA ILE A 104 28.87 -12.20 -7.53
C ILE A 104 28.80 -10.77 -8.10
N ASN A 105 28.29 -10.61 -9.33
CA ASN A 105 28.22 -9.32 -10.01
C ASN A 105 26.99 -8.46 -9.63
N HIS A 106 26.07 -8.99 -8.82
CA HIS A 106 24.85 -8.27 -8.45
C HIS A 106 25.10 -7.36 -7.23
N GLU A 107 24.58 -6.15 -7.28
CA GLU A 107 24.51 -5.26 -6.13
C GLU A 107 23.44 -5.79 -5.16
N LYS A 108 23.82 -6.03 -3.90
CA LYS A 108 22.96 -6.62 -2.87
C LYS A 108 22.38 -5.52 -1.99
N ARG A 109 21.06 -5.43 -1.97
CA ARG A 109 20.30 -4.39 -1.26
C ARG A 109 19.28 -5.04 -0.34
N THR A 110 18.95 -4.37 0.76
CA THR A 110 17.88 -4.79 1.67
C THR A 110 16.86 -3.66 1.84
N LEU A 111 15.58 -4.01 1.96
CA LEU A 111 14.50 -3.13 2.37
C LEU A 111 13.94 -3.66 3.69
N LEU A 112 14.21 -2.92 4.77
CA LEU A 112 13.80 -3.29 6.11
C LEU A 112 12.48 -2.60 6.46
N LEU A 113 11.35 -3.26 6.17
CA LEU A 113 10.02 -2.69 6.38
C LEU A 113 9.73 -2.38 7.87
N GLY A 114 10.42 -3.06 8.79
CA GLY A 114 10.33 -2.80 10.24
C GLY A 114 11.03 -1.50 10.71
N LYS A 115 11.76 -0.80 9.84
CA LYS A 115 12.34 0.52 10.20
C LYS A 115 11.24 1.54 10.42
N SER A 116 11.38 2.33 11.49
CA SER A 116 10.41 3.39 11.82
C SER A 116 10.17 4.37 10.68
N THR A 117 11.19 4.67 9.88
CA THR A 117 11.11 5.54 8.69
C THR A 117 10.38 4.92 7.50
N HIS A 118 10.20 3.60 7.48
CA HIS A 118 9.57 2.86 6.38
C HIS A 118 8.15 2.40 6.72
N ARG A 119 7.85 2.18 8.00
CA ARG A 119 6.54 1.71 8.48
C ARG A 119 5.37 2.50 7.92
N ASP A 120 5.54 3.82 7.82
CA ASP A 120 4.45 4.74 7.50
C ASP A 120 4.46 5.25 6.05
N ARG A 121 5.37 4.73 5.23
CA ARG A 121 5.50 5.08 3.82
C ARG A 121 4.45 4.36 2.98
N SER A 122 3.59 5.13 2.31
CA SER A 122 2.52 4.62 1.45
C SER A 122 2.98 4.26 0.03
N ASP A 123 4.24 4.54 -0.29
CA ASP A 123 4.88 4.25 -1.57
C ASP A 123 5.69 2.94 -1.57
N LEU A 124 5.89 2.32 -0.39
CA LEU A 124 6.56 1.03 -0.26
C LEU A 124 5.61 -0.12 -0.63
N THR A 125 5.49 -0.36 -1.91
CA THR A 125 4.68 -1.43 -2.53
C THR A 125 5.54 -2.18 -3.55
N ILE A 126 5.04 -3.28 -4.10
CA ILE A 126 5.75 -4.00 -5.17
C ILE A 126 6.01 -3.12 -6.41
N GLU A 127 5.20 -2.09 -6.64
CA GLU A 127 5.36 -1.09 -7.72
C GLU A 127 6.64 -0.25 -7.57
N LEU A 128 7.21 -0.16 -6.35
CA LEU A 128 8.52 0.44 -6.15
C LEU A 128 9.57 -0.19 -7.08
N PHE A 129 9.45 -1.50 -7.34
CA PHE A 129 10.34 -2.27 -8.19
C PHE A 129 10.01 -2.20 -9.68
N THR A 130 9.07 -1.34 -10.09
CA THR A 130 8.85 -0.99 -11.50
C THR A 130 9.45 0.37 -11.87
N ARG A 131 9.97 1.13 -10.88
CA ARG A 131 10.51 2.47 -11.08
C ARG A 131 11.87 2.44 -11.80
N PRO A 132 12.04 3.17 -12.92
CA PRO A 132 13.32 3.23 -13.63
C PRO A 132 14.47 3.68 -12.73
N GLU A 133 14.24 4.67 -11.86
CA GLU A 133 15.25 5.27 -10.98
C GLU A 133 15.88 4.23 -10.04
N LEU A 134 15.11 3.22 -9.62
CA LEU A 134 15.57 2.14 -8.75
C LEU A 134 16.31 1.03 -9.52
N LEU A 135 15.95 0.82 -10.79
CA LEU A 135 16.47 -0.28 -11.63
C LEU A 135 17.58 0.16 -12.61
N GLU A 136 17.84 1.45 -12.78
CA GLU A 136 18.76 1.98 -13.78
C GLU A 136 20.25 1.76 -13.45
N ARG A 137 20.59 1.48 -12.20
CA ARG A 137 21.97 1.66 -11.71
C ARG A 137 22.86 0.42 -11.74
N ARG A 138 22.33 -0.82 -11.81
CA ARG A 138 23.06 -2.13 -11.91
C ARG A 138 22.09 -3.33 -11.86
N GLN A 139 22.58 -4.54 -12.13
CA GLN A 139 21.93 -5.80 -11.74
C GLN A 139 21.84 -5.86 -10.21
N ARG A 140 20.64 -6.04 -9.65
CA ARG A 140 20.38 -5.90 -8.21
C ARG A 140 19.64 -7.09 -7.64
N ILE A 141 20.01 -7.49 -6.43
CA ILE A 141 19.22 -8.41 -5.60
C ILE A 141 18.68 -7.63 -4.41
N PHE A 142 17.36 -7.62 -4.27
CA PHE A 142 16.65 -6.99 -3.18
C PHE A 142 16.18 -8.06 -2.20
N LEU A 143 16.63 -7.98 -0.95
CA LEU A 143 16.08 -8.73 0.17
C LEU A 143 15.04 -7.88 0.88
N ILE A 144 13.85 -8.41 1.12
CA ILE A 144 12.78 -7.74 1.84
C ILE A 144 12.35 -8.58 3.01
N GLU A 145 12.55 -8.05 4.21
CA GLU A 145 12.13 -8.69 5.45
C GLU A 145 10.72 -8.21 5.79
N ILE A 146 9.73 -9.10 5.60
CA ILE A 146 8.33 -8.86 5.91
C ILE A 146 8.07 -9.39 7.31
N GLU A 147 8.17 -8.51 8.28
CA GLU A 147 7.96 -8.88 9.67
C GLU A 147 6.47 -8.97 10.03
N ARG A 148 5.57 -8.23 9.35
CA ARG A 148 4.14 -8.04 9.72
C ARG A 148 3.23 -7.65 8.55
N THR A 149 1.92 -7.57 8.81
CA THR A 149 0.91 -7.03 7.87
C THR A 149 1.29 -5.61 7.47
N SER A 150 1.73 -5.47 6.22
CA SER A 150 2.23 -4.23 5.65
C SER A 150 1.57 -3.97 4.30
N LEU A 151 1.57 -2.72 3.88
CA LEU A 151 1.11 -2.36 2.53
C LEU A 151 1.88 -3.13 1.45
N PHE A 152 3.17 -3.37 1.70
CA PHE A 152 4.02 -4.17 0.82
C PHE A 152 3.55 -5.62 0.72
N LEU A 153 3.26 -6.27 1.86
CA LEU A 153 2.74 -7.64 1.88
C LEU A 153 1.41 -7.74 1.13
N ASP A 154 0.48 -6.82 1.39
CA ASP A 154 -0.82 -6.77 0.69
C ASP A 154 -0.62 -6.62 -0.82
N SER A 155 0.32 -5.75 -1.24
CA SER A 155 0.66 -5.54 -2.65
C SER A 155 1.25 -6.77 -3.33
N ILE A 156 1.78 -7.74 -2.57
CA ILE A 156 2.28 -9.03 -3.09
C ILE A 156 1.19 -10.10 -3.05
N LEU A 157 0.41 -10.18 -1.97
CA LEU A 157 -0.61 -11.22 -1.80
C LEU A 157 -1.83 -11.01 -2.68
N HIS A 158 -2.20 -9.75 -2.94
CA HIS A 158 -3.40 -9.38 -3.69
C HIS A 158 -3.08 -8.84 -5.10
N ILE A 159 -1.86 -9.09 -5.57
CA ILE A 159 -1.47 -8.72 -6.93
C ILE A 159 -2.19 -9.58 -7.97
N GLY A 160 -2.73 -8.93 -9.00
CA GLY A 160 -3.25 -9.64 -10.17
C GLY A 160 -2.14 -10.33 -10.96
N ARG A 161 -2.42 -11.52 -11.53
CA ARG A 161 -1.46 -12.32 -12.31
C ARG A 161 -0.71 -11.51 -13.38
N ASN A 162 -1.44 -10.68 -14.13
CA ASN A 162 -0.86 -9.83 -15.18
C ASN A 162 0.13 -8.80 -14.62
N HIS A 163 -0.12 -8.26 -13.43
CA HIS A 163 0.78 -7.28 -12.79
C HIS A 163 2.04 -7.98 -12.31
N ALA A 164 1.87 -9.13 -11.66
CA ALA A 164 2.99 -9.96 -11.25
C ALA A 164 3.89 -10.35 -12.43
N GLU A 165 3.31 -10.67 -13.59
CA GLU A 165 4.06 -10.93 -14.82
C GLU A 165 4.78 -9.69 -15.36
N THR A 166 4.15 -8.51 -15.26
CA THR A 166 4.77 -7.23 -15.65
C THR A 166 5.97 -6.89 -14.76
N VAL A 167 5.80 -6.95 -13.43
CA VAL A 167 6.89 -6.71 -12.48
C VAL A 167 8.01 -7.73 -12.70
N GLN A 168 7.68 -9.01 -12.85
CA GLN A 168 8.67 -10.04 -13.19
C GLN A 168 9.37 -9.74 -14.53
N GLY A 169 8.65 -9.28 -15.55
CA GLY A 169 9.20 -8.89 -16.84
C GLY A 169 10.21 -7.74 -16.74
N LEU A 170 9.88 -6.70 -15.97
CA LEU A 170 10.78 -5.56 -15.73
C LEU A 170 12.04 -5.98 -14.96
N LEU A 171 11.88 -6.81 -13.93
CA LEU A 171 13.00 -7.40 -13.21
C LEU A 171 13.87 -8.28 -14.13
N ARG A 172 13.26 -9.09 -15.01
CA ARG A 172 13.98 -9.91 -16.00
C ARG A 172 14.78 -9.04 -16.97
N GLN A 173 14.20 -7.94 -17.47
CA GLN A 173 14.86 -7.03 -18.41
C GLN A 173 16.12 -6.38 -17.83
N ARG A 174 16.17 -6.21 -16.51
CA ARG A 174 17.27 -5.56 -15.79
C ARG A 174 18.18 -6.54 -15.06
N ASP A 175 17.92 -7.84 -15.21
CA ASP A 175 18.56 -8.93 -14.47
C ASP A 175 18.61 -8.65 -12.96
N SER A 176 17.46 -8.22 -12.43
CA SER A 176 17.26 -7.94 -11.01
C SER A 176 16.35 -8.98 -10.37
N LEU A 177 16.50 -9.16 -9.07
CA LEU A 177 15.84 -10.20 -8.29
C LEU A 177 15.24 -9.63 -7.01
N LEU A 178 14.10 -10.20 -6.59
CA LEU A 178 13.39 -9.85 -5.38
C LEU A 178 13.18 -11.09 -4.51
N ILE A 179 13.70 -11.07 -3.29
CA ILE A 179 13.53 -12.14 -2.30
C ILE A 179 12.81 -11.54 -1.11
N CYS A 180 11.62 -12.04 -0.85
CA CYS A 180 10.83 -11.66 0.31
C CYS A 180 10.92 -12.76 1.35
N THR A 181 11.09 -12.41 2.63
CA THR A 181 11.04 -13.34 3.75
C THR A 181 9.88 -12.97 4.67
N ALA A 182 9.15 -13.96 5.18
CA ALA A 182 8.03 -13.75 6.11
C ALA A 182 7.91 -14.92 7.09
N SER A 183 7.33 -14.72 8.28
CA SER A 183 6.93 -15.85 9.11
C SER A 183 5.61 -16.47 8.62
N ALA A 184 5.35 -17.72 8.97
CA ALA A 184 4.10 -18.40 8.65
C ALA A 184 2.89 -17.67 9.28
N GLU A 185 3.06 -17.14 10.49
CA GLU A 185 2.06 -16.34 11.19
C GLU A 185 1.66 -15.09 10.39
N VAL A 186 2.64 -14.35 9.85
CA VAL A 186 2.40 -13.13 9.04
C VAL A 186 1.61 -13.44 7.77
N LEU A 187 1.82 -14.62 7.20
CA LEU A 187 1.09 -15.10 6.03
C LEU A 187 -0.23 -15.80 6.37
N LYS A 188 -0.56 -15.93 7.67
CA LYS A 188 -1.71 -16.70 8.18
C LYS A 188 -1.71 -18.16 7.71
N LEU A 189 -0.53 -18.75 7.67
CA LEU A 189 -0.27 -20.12 7.29
C LEU A 189 0.00 -20.98 8.53
N GLY A 190 -0.44 -22.24 8.50
CA GLY A 190 0.08 -23.25 9.43
C GLY A 190 1.60 -23.45 9.28
N ALA A 191 2.25 -24.06 10.26
CA ALA A 191 3.70 -24.16 10.37
C ALA A 191 4.44 -24.69 9.12
N ASP A 192 3.79 -25.56 8.34
CA ASP A 192 4.31 -26.12 7.08
C ASP A 192 3.36 -25.90 5.88
N GLN A 193 2.40 -24.98 6.00
CA GLN A 193 1.41 -24.73 4.94
C GLN A 193 2.02 -23.85 3.83
N ARG A 194 1.69 -24.18 2.57
CA ARG A 194 2.05 -23.36 1.41
C ARG A 194 0.92 -22.41 1.02
N LEU A 195 1.28 -21.28 0.41
CA LEU A 195 0.30 -20.42 -0.23
C LEU A 195 -0.44 -21.16 -1.36
N PRO A 196 -1.69 -20.78 -1.65
CA PRO A 196 -2.46 -21.41 -2.72
C PRO A 196 -1.75 -21.32 -4.08
N ASN A 197 -1.99 -22.30 -4.96
CA ASN A 197 -1.44 -22.33 -6.33
C ASN A 197 -1.84 -21.11 -7.20
N SER A 198 -2.83 -20.33 -6.76
CA SER A 198 -3.22 -19.07 -7.39
C SER A 198 -2.24 -17.92 -7.13
N PHE A 199 -1.33 -18.06 -6.16
CA PHE A 199 -0.29 -17.08 -5.88
C PHE A 199 0.64 -16.93 -7.09
N PRO A 200 0.88 -15.70 -7.58
CA PRO A 200 1.54 -15.49 -8.87
C PRO A 200 3.08 -15.56 -8.81
N PHE A 201 3.66 -15.64 -7.61
CA PHE A 201 5.09 -15.77 -7.40
C PHE A 201 5.46 -17.17 -6.90
N SER A 202 6.76 -17.49 -6.88
CA SER A 202 7.20 -18.71 -6.20
C SER A 202 7.11 -18.50 -4.70
N HIS A 203 6.49 -19.46 -4.01
CA HIS A 203 6.46 -19.53 -2.57
C HIS A 203 7.16 -20.80 -2.11
N TYR A 204 8.09 -20.65 -1.17
CA TYR A 204 8.80 -21.76 -0.56
C TYR A 204 8.70 -21.69 0.95
N SER A 205 8.13 -22.73 1.56
CA SER A 205 8.13 -22.91 3.01
C SER A 205 9.42 -23.61 3.43
N VAL A 206 10.32 -22.87 4.04
CA VAL A 206 11.58 -23.35 4.63
C VAL A 206 11.25 -24.15 5.89
N PRO A 207 11.61 -25.44 5.95
CA PRO A 207 11.36 -26.28 7.12
C PRO A 207 12.08 -25.75 8.37
N PHE A 208 11.33 -25.53 9.46
CA PHE A 208 11.87 -24.97 10.70
C PHE A 208 12.75 -25.97 11.49
N LEU A 209 12.25 -27.18 11.69
CA LEU A 209 12.92 -28.19 12.52
C LEU A 209 14.30 -28.63 11.98
N PRO A 210 14.48 -28.90 10.67
CA PRO A 210 15.80 -29.23 10.12
C PRO A 210 16.83 -28.12 10.35
N TYR A 211 16.43 -26.87 10.11
CA TYR A 211 17.28 -25.70 10.34
C TYR A 211 17.74 -25.62 11.80
N LEU A 212 16.80 -25.77 12.73
CA LEU A 212 17.04 -25.64 14.16
C LEU A 212 18.00 -26.73 14.68
N LEU A 213 17.82 -27.98 14.23
CA LEU A 213 18.65 -29.12 14.61
C LEU A 213 20.06 -29.03 13.99
N GLN A 214 20.18 -28.67 12.72
CA GLN A 214 21.48 -28.58 12.03
C GLN A 214 22.40 -27.50 12.61
N ARG A 215 21.85 -26.48 13.28
CA ARG A 215 22.67 -25.49 14.02
C ARG A 215 23.36 -26.04 15.25
N LYS A 216 22.89 -27.16 15.80
CA LYS A 216 23.33 -27.70 17.09
C LYS A 216 23.89 -29.13 16.99
N PHE A 217 23.55 -29.86 15.94
CA PHE A 217 23.95 -31.26 15.73
C PHE A 217 24.55 -31.47 14.33
N PRO A 218 25.45 -32.46 14.17
CA PRO A 218 25.90 -32.91 12.85
C PRO A 218 24.74 -33.38 11.97
N SER A 219 24.85 -33.24 10.64
CA SER A 219 23.75 -33.47 9.69
C SER A 219 23.05 -34.84 9.81
N GLN A 220 23.81 -35.91 10.08
CA GLN A 220 23.23 -37.25 10.25
C GLN A 220 22.40 -37.35 11.54
N GLN A 221 22.94 -36.86 12.65
CA GLN A 221 22.28 -36.88 13.94
C GLN A 221 21.05 -35.94 13.98
N ALA A 222 21.14 -34.79 13.32
CA ALA A 222 20.01 -33.88 13.13
C ALA A 222 18.84 -34.57 12.41
N ARG A 223 19.12 -35.37 11.37
CA ARG A 223 18.10 -36.14 10.64
C ARG A 223 17.46 -37.22 11.52
N GLU A 224 18.26 -37.98 12.27
CA GLU A 224 17.73 -39.00 13.19
C GLU A 224 16.81 -38.38 14.26
N LEU A 225 17.21 -37.26 14.87
CA LEU A 225 16.39 -36.55 15.84
C LEU A 225 15.11 -35.98 15.23
N GLN A 226 15.20 -35.45 14.00
CA GLN A 226 14.03 -34.96 13.27
C GLN A 226 13.01 -36.08 13.06
N GLU A 227 13.44 -37.26 12.59
CA GLU A 227 12.56 -38.41 12.38
C GLU A 227 11.87 -38.86 13.67
N LEU A 228 12.61 -38.88 14.79
CA LEU A 228 12.06 -39.23 16.11
C LEU A 228 10.99 -38.22 16.56
N LEU A 229 11.28 -36.91 16.48
CA LEU A 229 10.37 -35.85 16.91
C LEU A 229 9.09 -35.81 16.06
N LEU A 230 9.23 -35.97 14.73
CA LEU A 230 8.06 -36.05 13.84
C LEU A 230 7.24 -37.32 14.08
N ALA A 231 7.89 -38.46 14.37
CA ALA A 231 7.18 -39.69 14.74
C ALA A 231 6.42 -39.53 16.07
N GLN A 232 6.94 -38.76 17.03
CA GLN A 232 6.22 -38.44 18.26
C GLN A 232 4.97 -37.58 17.99
N HIS A 233 5.06 -36.60 17.07
CA HIS A 233 3.90 -35.80 16.66
C HIS A 233 2.82 -36.64 16.00
N GLN A 234 3.19 -37.56 15.09
CA GLN A 234 2.25 -38.50 14.47
C GLN A 234 1.57 -39.44 15.49
N ARG A 235 2.20 -39.69 16.64
CA ARG A 235 1.64 -40.47 17.76
C ARG A 235 0.74 -39.64 18.68
N GLY A 236 0.54 -38.35 18.41
CA GLY A 236 -0.30 -37.46 19.22
C GLY A 236 0.29 -37.06 20.56
N LEU A 237 1.61 -37.17 20.73
CA LEU A 237 2.31 -36.71 21.95
C LEU A 237 2.40 -35.18 22.06
N TRP A 238 2.06 -34.48 20.98
CA TRP A 238 2.07 -33.02 20.86
C TRP A 238 0.69 -32.56 20.39
N GLU A 239 0.17 -31.47 20.96
CA GLU A 239 -1.15 -30.92 20.60
C GLU A 239 -1.16 -30.41 19.14
N SER A 240 -0.04 -29.80 18.70
CA SER A 240 0.16 -29.32 17.34
C SER A 240 1.63 -29.34 16.91
N MET A 241 1.91 -29.07 15.62
CA MET A 241 3.27 -28.88 15.12
C MET A 241 3.94 -27.61 15.71
N ALA A 242 3.16 -26.58 15.99
CA ALA A 242 3.67 -25.37 16.62
C ALA A 242 4.17 -25.66 18.04
N ASP A 243 3.42 -26.45 18.82
CA ASP A 243 3.83 -26.86 20.17
C ASP A 243 5.13 -27.66 20.16
N LEU A 244 5.28 -28.58 19.18
CA LEU A 244 6.52 -29.31 18.99
C LEU A 244 7.69 -28.35 18.72
N TYR A 245 7.54 -27.44 17.75
CA TYR A 245 8.59 -26.50 17.36
C TYR A 245 9.01 -25.59 18.50
N GLU A 246 8.05 -25.07 19.25
CA GLU A 246 8.30 -24.22 20.41
C GLU A 246 9.01 -24.96 21.56
N GLU A 247 8.60 -26.19 21.86
CA GLU A 247 9.21 -26.96 22.94
C GLU A 247 10.64 -27.37 22.59
N VAL A 248 10.87 -27.83 21.35
CA VAL A 248 12.20 -28.22 20.87
C VAL A 248 13.16 -27.01 20.92
N GLU A 249 12.72 -25.84 20.47
CA GLU A 249 13.51 -24.61 20.57
C GLU A 249 13.81 -24.25 22.04
N THR A 250 12.82 -24.38 22.92
CA THR A 250 12.98 -24.09 24.36
C THR A 250 14.02 -24.98 24.99
N VAL A 251 13.94 -26.30 24.76
CA VAL A 251 14.89 -27.27 25.31
C VAL A 251 16.29 -26.96 24.79
N LEU A 252 16.46 -26.68 23.49
CA LEU A 252 17.78 -26.36 22.94
C LEU A 252 18.38 -25.05 23.46
N THR A 253 17.53 -24.06 23.75
CA THR A 253 17.99 -22.74 24.18
C THR A 253 18.26 -22.70 25.68
N GLU A 254 17.44 -23.38 26.49
CA GLU A 254 17.46 -23.24 27.95
C GLU A 254 18.15 -24.41 28.65
N GLU A 255 18.07 -25.63 28.10
CA GLU A 255 18.57 -26.85 28.74
C GLU A 255 19.73 -27.50 27.97
N GLY A 256 19.84 -27.20 26.67
CA GLY A 256 20.95 -27.64 25.82
C GLY A 256 20.65 -28.90 24.98
N PRO A 257 21.58 -29.25 24.06
CA PRO A 257 21.38 -30.30 23.06
C PRO A 257 21.24 -31.71 23.66
N GLU A 258 21.99 -32.04 24.71
CA GLU A 258 21.96 -33.35 25.37
C GLU A 258 20.56 -33.69 25.89
N ARG A 259 19.86 -32.69 26.41
CA ARG A 259 18.53 -32.87 26.97
C ARG A 259 17.46 -33.06 25.89
N LEU A 260 17.62 -32.43 24.73
CA LEU A 260 16.74 -32.68 23.60
C LEU A 260 16.85 -34.13 23.13
N GLU A 261 18.06 -34.70 23.08
CA GLU A 261 18.25 -36.10 22.73
C GLU A 261 17.51 -37.04 23.69
N GLU A 262 17.55 -36.75 24.99
CA GLU A 262 16.84 -37.52 26.01
C GLU A 262 15.32 -37.44 25.81
N VAL A 263 14.78 -36.24 25.56
CA VAL A 263 13.35 -36.02 25.29
C VAL A 263 12.91 -36.71 23.99
N ALA A 264 13.74 -36.67 22.95
CA ALA A 264 13.47 -37.33 21.68
C ALA A 264 13.47 -38.87 21.81
N ARG A 265 14.33 -39.42 22.68
CA ARG A 265 14.48 -40.88 22.90
C ARG A 265 13.54 -41.43 23.99
N ASN A 266 13.12 -40.62 24.95
CA ASN A 266 12.27 -41.03 26.07
C ASN A 266 11.09 -40.06 26.33
N PRO A 267 9.93 -40.27 25.67
CA PRO A 267 8.79 -39.34 25.76
C PRO A 267 8.11 -39.30 27.15
N GLU A 268 8.35 -40.27 28.04
CA GLU A 268 7.75 -40.30 29.38
C GLU A 268 8.20 -39.11 30.27
N GLY A 269 9.39 -38.55 30.02
CA GLY A 269 9.92 -37.40 30.75
C GLY A 269 9.15 -36.09 30.53
N ILE A 270 8.45 -35.94 29.39
CA ILE A 270 7.61 -34.77 29.09
C ILE A 270 6.40 -34.73 30.02
N SER A 271 5.86 -35.89 30.41
CA SER A 271 4.75 -35.99 31.37
C SER A 271 5.16 -35.62 32.80
N ALA A 272 6.44 -35.76 33.17
CA ALA A 272 6.94 -35.43 34.50
C ALA A 272 7.12 -33.91 34.75
N ARG A 273 7.26 -33.09 33.70
CA ARG A 273 7.27 -31.61 33.83
C ARG A 273 5.93 -31.01 34.28
N ARG A 274 4.83 -31.78 34.22
CA ARG A 274 3.50 -31.34 34.68
C ARG A 274 3.36 -31.18 36.20
N TYR A 275 4.41 -31.43 37.01
CA TYR A 275 4.29 -31.51 38.48
C TYR A 275 4.75 -30.27 39.29
N GLN A 276 5.15 -29.15 38.67
CA GLN A 276 5.29 -27.84 39.33
C GLN A 276 4.39 -26.79 38.66
N ILE A 277 3.08 -26.98 38.78
CA ILE A 277 2.08 -26.04 38.23
C ILE A 277 1.94 -24.87 39.20
N VAL A 278 2.48 -23.71 38.82
CA VAL A 278 2.24 -22.42 39.46
C VAL A 278 0.82 -21.99 39.14
N LYS A 279 0.01 -21.66 40.16
CA LYS A 279 -1.39 -21.26 39.95
C LYS A 279 -1.48 -19.74 39.69
N PRO A 280 -2.30 -19.27 38.73
CA PRO A 280 -2.45 -17.84 38.45
C PRO A 280 -2.85 -17.00 39.67
N ALA A 281 -3.68 -17.54 40.56
CA ALA A 281 -4.11 -16.86 41.78
C ALA A 281 -2.94 -16.53 42.74
N GLU A 282 -1.89 -17.37 42.76
CA GLU A 282 -0.72 -17.18 43.63
C GLU A 282 0.16 -16.03 43.17
N ILE A 283 0.26 -15.83 41.85
CA ILE A 283 1.06 -14.77 41.24
C ILE A 283 0.26 -13.46 41.05
N PHE A 284 -1.07 -13.53 40.87
CA PHE A 284 -1.92 -12.34 40.75
C PHE A 284 -2.00 -11.54 42.04
N ARG A 285 -1.97 -12.22 43.20
CA ARG A 285 -2.05 -11.63 44.55
C ARG A 285 -3.19 -10.62 44.69
N GLU A 286 -4.40 -11.13 44.96
CA GLU A 286 -5.61 -10.30 45.13
C GLU A 286 -5.36 -9.10 46.06
N GLY A 287 -5.74 -7.91 45.59
CA GLY A 287 -5.46 -6.64 46.26
C GLY A 287 -4.18 -5.92 45.83
N SER A 288 -3.29 -6.56 45.04
CA SER A 288 -2.11 -5.91 44.47
C SER A 288 -2.30 -5.52 43.01
N GLU A 289 -2.75 -4.29 42.76
CA GLU A 289 -2.91 -3.77 41.39
C GLU A 289 -1.59 -3.75 40.60
N VAL A 290 -0.44 -3.66 41.27
CA VAL A 290 0.89 -3.71 40.63
C VAL A 290 1.16 -5.09 40.01
N HIS A 291 0.89 -6.17 40.74
CA HIS A 291 1.01 -7.55 40.22
C HIS A 291 0.03 -7.78 39.08
N GLY A 292 -1.24 -7.41 39.28
CA GLY A 292 -2.27 -7.53 38.25
C GLY A 292 -1.91 -6.78 36.97
N THR A 293 -1.34 -5.58 37.08
CA THR A 293 -0.92 -4.78 35.91
C THR A 293 0.30 -5.38 35.20
N ALA A 294 1.29 -5.88 35.95
CA ALA A 294 2.46 -6.54 35.38
C ALA A 294 2.06 -7.83 34.64
N LEU A 295 1.21 -8.67 35.24
CA LEU A 295 0.69 -9.89 34.62
C LEU A 295 -0.19 -9.60 33.40
N TYR A 296 -1.06 -8.58 33.47
CA TYR A 296 -1.83 -8.13 32.33
C TYR A 296 -0.91 -7.74 31.17
N THR A 297 0.10 -6.92 31.45
CA THR A 297 1.06 -6.45 30.44
C THR A 297 1.79 -7.64 29.81
N ALA A 298 2.33 -8.56 30.63
CA ALA A 298 3.02 -9.74 30.12
C ALA A 298 2.12 -10.66 29.29
N THR A 299 0.85 -10.76 29.65
CA THR A 299 -0.11 -11.66 29.00
C THR A 299 -0.54 -11.14 27.63
N TYR A 300 -0.94 -9.87 27.54
CA TYR A 300 -1.54 -9.28 26.33
C TYR A 300 -0.55 -8.54 25.43
N PHE A 301 0.70 -8.35 25.89
CA PHE A 301 1.74 -7.72 25.10
C PHE A 301 3.00 -8.60 25.05
N PRO A 302 3.00 -9.69 24.26
CA PRO A 302 4.17 -10.54 24.04
C PRO A 302 5.35 -9.80 23.43
N ASP A 303 6.55 -10.37 23.57
CA ASP A 303 7.77 -9.97 22.85
C ASP A 303 8.17 -8.49 22.96
N MET A 304 7.72 -7.81 24.02
CA MET A 304 8.07 -6.41 24.26
C MET A 304 9.46 -6.28 24.86
N THR A 305 10.16 -5.21 24.49
CA THR A 305 11.40 -4.84 25.17
C THR A 305 11.14 -4.51 26.64
N PRO A 306 12.13 -4.64 27.54
CA PRO A 306 12.00 -4.21 28.93
C PRO A 306 11.56 -2.74 29.08
N SER A 307 11.98 -1.87 28.16
CA SER A 307 11.60 -0.45 28.16
C SER A 307 10.12 -0.25 27.83
N ASP A 308 9.61 -0.91 26.79
CA ASP A 308 8.19 -0.84 26.44
C ASP A 308 7.31 -1.48 27.51
N PHE A 309 7.74 -2.62 28.04
CA PHE A 309 7.06 -3.29 29.15
C PHE A 309 6.90 -2.37 30.34
N GLN A 310 7.99 -1.75 30.80
CA GLN A 310 7.95 -0.78 31.88
C GLN A 310 7.05 0.42 31.56
N ARG A 311 7.08 0.90 30.31
CA ARG A 311 6.24 2.02 29.87
C ARG A 311 4.75 1.67 30.00
N VAL A 312 4.33 0.52 29.49
CA VAL A 312 2.93 0.08 29.57
C VAL A 312 2.49 -0.08 31.02
N VAL A 313 3.31 -0.72 31.86
CA VAL A 313 3.00 -0.87 33.29
C VAL A 313 2.83 0.49 33.96
N LEU A 314 3.77 1.42 33.78
CA LEU A 314 3.68 2.75 34.38
C LEU A 314 2.46 3.54 33.89
N LEU A 315 2.14 3.44 32.60
CA LEU A 315 0.98 4.07 31.98
C LEU A 315 -0.32 3.52 32.58
N LEU A 316 -0.41 2.20 32.75
CA LEU A 316 -1.58 1.54 33.33
C LEU A 316 -1.74 1.81 34.83
N LEU A 317 -0.66 1.94 35.58
CA LEU A 317 -0.71 2.30 37.01
C LEU A 317 -1.16 3.75 37.20
N GLY A 318 -0.72 4.66 36.32
CA GLY A 318 -1.12 6.06 36.31
C GLY A 318 -0.89 6.78 37.65
N GLY A 319 -1.81 7.67 38.03
CA GLY A 319 -1.77 8.44 39.27
C GLY A 319 -2.34 7.74 40.51
N ARG A 320 -2.65 6.44 40.45
CA ARG A 320 -3.33 5.72 41.55
C ARG A 320 -2.47 5.64 42.80
N THR A 321 -3.11 5.71 43.96
CA THR A 321 -2.49 5.54 45.27
C THR A 321 -3.00 4.29 45.99
N MET A 322 -2.17 3.73 46.86
CA MET A 322 -2.52 2.71 47.83
C MET A 322 -2.16 3.24 49.22
N SER A 323 -3.04 3.05 50.19
CA SER A 323 -2.78 3.40 51.59
C SER A 323 -1.92 2.32 52.23
N GLU A 324 -0.73 2.69 52.69
CA GLU A 324 0.19 1.82 53.42
C GLU A 324 0.24 2.24 54.90
N GLU A 325 0.08 1.30 55.84
CA GLU A 325 0.30 1.58 57.26
C GLU A 325 1.80 1.75 57.51
N LYS A 326 2.24 2.97 57.84
CA LYS A 326 3.60 3.26 58.28
C LYS A 326 3.62 3.51 59.78
N GLU A 327 4.47 2.78 60.48
CA GLU A 327 4.69 2.98 61.91
C GLU A 327 5.70 4.12 62.13
N GLU A 328 5.23 5.27 62.58
CA GLU A 328 6.09 6.39 63.02
C GLU A 328 6.29 6.32 64.54
N GLN A 329 7.55 6.25 64.97
CA GLN A 329 7.90 6.33 66.39
C GLN A 329 8.00 7.79 66.82
N ILE A 330 7.04 8.27 67.59
CA ILE A 330 7.06 9.63 68.15
C ILE A 330 7.60 9.55 69.58
N HIS A 331 8.67 10.28 69.85
CA HIS A 331 9.16 10.50 71.21
C HIS A 331 8.28 11.56 71.89
N THR A 332 7.55 11.15 72.92
CA THR A 332 6.83 12.09 73.79
C THR A 332 7.81 12.89 74.67
N GLU A 333 7.41 14.05 75.17
CA GLU A 333 8.22 14.94 76.02
C GLU A 333 8.78 14.26 77.29
N GLN A 334 8.24 13.09 77.66
CA GLN A 334 8.71 12.25 78.76
C GLN A 334 9.68 11.12 78.34
N GLY A 335 10.20 11.14 77.11
CA GLY A 335 11.15 10.15 76.60
C GLY A 335 10.53 8.78 76.25
N LYS A 336 9.20 8.63 76.30
CA LYS A 336 8.51 7.40 75.86
C LYS A 336 8.28 7.41 74.36
N VAL A 337 8.73 6.35 73.69
CA VAL A 337 8.44 6.06 72.28
C VAL A 337 6.99 5.57 72.16
N ARG A 338 6.17 6.29 71.40
CA ARG A 338 4.84 5.80 70.96
C ARG A 338 4.90 5.50 69.48
N THR A 339 4.58 4.26 69.12
CA THR A 339 4.42 3.85 67.71
C THR A 339 3.03 4.27 67.24
N LEU A 340 2.98 5.25 66.35
CA LEU A 340 1.77 5.73 65.71
C LEU A 340 1.65 5.08 64.33
N LYS A 341 0.59 4.30 64.13
CA LYS A 341 0.22 3.76 62.82
C LYS A 341 -0.40 4.89 62.00
N LYS A 342 0.34 5.36 61.00
CA LYS A 342 -0.09 6.42 60.09
C LYS A 342 -0.33 5.80 58.72
N MET A 343 -1.53 5.97 58.20
CA MET A 343 -1.81 5.63 56.80
C MET A 343 -1.13 6.65 55.89
N VAL A 344 -0.19 6.17 55.07
CA VAL A 344 0.51 6.98 54.07
C VAL A 344 0.04 6.52 52.70
N GLU A 345 -0.52 7.43 51.90
CA GLU A 345 -0.82 7.14 50.50
C GLU A 345 0.47 7.14 49.68
N LYS A 346 0.78 6.02 49.04
CA LYS A 346 1.86 5.90 48.05
C LYS A 346 1.29 5.70 46.66
N ARG A 347 1.89 6.33 45.66
CA ARG A 347 1.51 6.08 44.27
C ARG A 347 2.00 4.71 43.83
N LEU A 348 1.15 3.94 43.16
CA LEU A 348 1.50 2.60 42.67
C LEU A 348 2.67 2.63 41.68
N ALA A 349 2.76 3.68 40.87
CA ALA A 349 3.88 3.90 39.97
C ALA A 349 5.22 4.06 40.70
N ASP A 350 5.22 4.66 41.90
CA ASP A 350 6.42 4.84 42.70
C ASP A 350 6.84 3.50 43.34
N LEU A 351 5.88 2.69 43.82
CA LEU A 351 6.15 1.33 44.27
C LEU A 351 6.82 0.48 43.18
N TRP A 352 6.32 0.56 41.93
CA TRP A 352 6.94 -0.12 40.80
C TRP A 352 8.37 0.37 40.53
N ARG A 353 8.61 1.69 40.58
CA ARG A 353 9.95 2.28 40.36
C ARG A 353 10.95 1.92 41.45
N GLU A 354 10.51 1.79 42.69
CA GLU A 354 11.37 1.44 43.83
C GLU A 354 11.87 -0.01 43.74
N SER A 355 11.10 -0.94 43.19
CA SER A 355 11.45 -2.37 43.20
C SER A 355 10.89 -3.17 42.01
N PRO A 356 11.20 -2.83 40.75
CA PRO A 356 10.64 -3.50 39.57
C PRO A 356 11.02 -4.99 39.52
N ASP A 357 12.29 -5.34 39.78
CA ASP A 357 12.78 -6.72 39.76
C ASP A 357 12.15 -7.62 40.82
N ARG A 358 11.62 -7.04 41.90
CA ARG A 358 10.85 -7.78 42.89
C ARG A 358 9.52 -8.24 42.28
N PHE A 359 8.76 -7.31 41.71
CA PHE A 359 7.47 -7.63 41.07
C PHE A 359 7.63 -8.57 39.89
N LEU A 360 8.67 -8.39 39.07
CA LEU A 360 8.96 -9.29 37.95
C LEU A 360 9.21 -10.72 38.44
N ARG A 361 10.07 -10.91 39.46
CA ARG A 361 10.33 -12.24 40.05
C ARG A 361 9.07 -12.85 40.67
N GLU A 362 8.30 -12.06 41.42
CA GLU A 362 7.06 -12.52 42.06
C GLU A 362 5.98 -12.90 41.03
N CYS A 363 5.99 -12.29 39.84
CA CYS A 363 5.11 -12.62 38.72
C CYS A 363 5.68 -13.70 37.76
N HIS A 364 6.82 -14.31 38.10
CA HIS A 364 7.52 -15.25 37.23
C HIS A 364 7.89 -14.66 35.85
N LEU A 365 8.24 -13.38 35.77
CA LEU A 365 8.65 -12.68 34.56
C LEU A 365 10.18 -12.52 34.51
N ARG A 366 10.77 -12.65 33.31
CA ARG A 366 12.20 -12.45 33.07
C ARG A 366 12.45 -11.82 31.70
N ALA A 367 13.61 -11.18 31.55
CA ALA A 367 14.12 -10.82 30.24
C ALA A 367 14.73 -12.07 29.57
N LYS A 368 14.31 -12.36 28.34
CA LYS A 368 14.83 -13.42 27.47
C LYS A 368 15.42 -12.81 26.21
N SER A 369 16.48 -13.40 25.67
CA SER A 369 17.04 -12.99 24.38
C SER A 369 16.26 -13.62 23.23
N LEU A 370 15.70 -12.79 22.35
CA LEU A 370 15.06 -13.18 21.09
C LEU A 370 15.89 -12.58 19.95
N GLY A 371 16.74 -13.41 19.33
CA GLY A 371 17.73 -12.95 18.34
C GLY A 371 18.71 -11.93 18.94
N SER A 372 18.74 -10.71 18.41
CA SER A 372 19.56 -9.60 18.92
C SER A 372 18.84 -8.70 19.92
N LYS A 373 17.57 -8.97 20.24
CA LYS A 373 16.75 -8.15 21.14
C LYS A 373 16.54 -8.87 22.47
N GLN A 374 16.40 -8.12 23.56
CA GLN A 374 15.90 -8.64 24.82
C GLN A 374 14.41 -8.32 24.93
N VAL A 375 13.61 -9.33 25.28
CA VAL A 375 12.16 -9.24 25.42
C VAL A 375 11.73 -9.72 26.81
N MET A 376 10.63 -9.18 27.32
CA MET A 376 10.02 -9.58 28.59
C MET A 376 9.02 -10.70 28.36
N ASP A 377 9.19 -11.82 29.05
CA ASP A 377 8.29 -12.96 28.96
C ASP A 377 8.17 -13.71 30.30
N PHE A 378 7.20 -14.60 30.39
CA PHE A 378 7.09 -15.54 31.49
C PHE A 378 8.29 -16.48 31.50
N SER A 379 8.82 -16.73 32.70
CA SER A 379 9.84 -17.76 32.93
C SER A 379 9.32 -19.16 32.62
N LEU A 380 7.99 -19.35 32.69
CA LEU A 380 7.29 -20.58 32.31
C LEU A 380 6.25 -20.26 31.22
N ARG A 381 6.43 -20.73 29.98
CA ARG A 381 5.59 -20.36 28.82
C ARG A 381 4.10 -20.62 29.03
N TYR A 382 3.73 -21.72 29.69
CA TYR A 382 2.32 -22.06 29.93
C TYR A 382 1.58 -20.99 30.75
N LEU A 383 2.30 -20.21 31.57
CA LEU A 383 1.68 -19.20 32.44
C LEU A 383 0.92 -18.15 31.64
N ARG A 384 1.38 -17.78 30.44
CA ARG A 384 0.66 -16.83 29.58
C ARG A 384 -0.77 -17.30 29.32
N ARG A 385 -0.95 -18.56 28.92
CA ARG A 385 -2.28 -19.15 28.62
C ARG A 385 -3.14 -19.24 29.88
N VAL A 386 -2.58 -19.73 30.98
CA VAL A 386 -3.35 -19.97 32.22
C VAL A 386 -3.69 -18.64 32.92
N VAL A 387 -2.79 -17.66 32.94
CA VAL A 387 -3.04 -16.31 33.46
C VAL A 387 -4.08 -15.59 32.61
N ARG A 388 -4.00 -15.70 31.28
CA ARG A 388 -5.02 -15.14 30.38
C ARG A 388 -6.42 -15.66 30.72
N SER A 389 -6.56 -16.99 30.75
CA SER A 389 -7.83 -17.63 31.09
C SER A 389 -8.32 -17.19 32.46
N TYR A 390 -7.44 -17.11 33.46
CA TYR A 390 -7.78 -16.64 34.80
C TYR A 390 -8.25 -15.18 34.82
N LEU A 391 -7.57 -14.27 34.12
CA LEU A 391 -7.97 -12.87 34.05
C LEU A 391 -9.33 -12.71 33.35
N GLU A 392 -9.55 -13.42 32.26
CA GLU A 392 -10.80 -13.39 31.49
C GLU A 392 -11.98 -13.95 32.30
N SER A 393 -11.78 -15.03 33.06
CA SER A 393 -12.85 -15.66 33.83
C SER A 393 -13.10 -15.03 35.20
N ALA A 394 -12.04 -14.71 35.94
CA ALA A 394 -12.14 -14.29 37.35
C ALA A 394 -12.07 -12.77 37.53
N HIS A 395 -11.45 -12.04 36.61
CA HIS A 395 -11.22 -10.58 36.72
C HIS A 395 -11.64 -9.77 35.47
N PRO A 396 -12.84 -10.00 34.89
CA PRO A 396 -13.24 -9.33 33.63
C PRO A 396 -13.35 -7.81 33.77
N ILE A 397 -13.86 -7.29 34.89
CA ILE A 397 -13.98 -5.83 35.14
C ILE A 397 -12.59 -5.17 35.23
N PHE A 398 -11.62 -5.87 35.81
CA PHE A 398 -10.24 -5.38 35.87
C PHE A 398 -9.65 -5.24 34.47
N LEU A 399 -9.88 -6.23 33.58
CA LEU A 399 -9.45 -6.17 32.18
C LEU A 399 -10.05 -4.98 31.43
N VAL A 400 -11.37 -4.79 31.55
CA VAL A 400 -12.08 -3.67 30.90
C VAL A 400 -11.47 -2.33 31.30
N ARG A 401 -11.25 -2.12 32.61
CA ARG A 401 -10.67 -0.87 33.11
C ARG A 401 -9.25 -0.63 32.61
N LEU A 402 -8.41 -1.67 32.53
CA LEU A 402 -7.05 -1.53 32.00
C LEU A 402 -7.05 -1.25 30.50
N PHE A 403 -7.96 -1.87 29.76
CA PHE A 403 -8.11 -1.62 28.32
C PHE A 403 -8.59 -0.20 28.01
N GLU A 404 -9.59 0.31 28.75
CA GLU A 404 -10.06 1.70 28.61
C GLU A 404 -8.94 2.72 28.81
N ARG A 405 -8.06 2.47 29.80
CA ARG A 405 -6.88 3.31 30.04
C ARG A 405 -5.90 3.32 28.87
N LEU A 406 -5.66 2.17 28.27
CA LEU A 406 -4.79 2.08 27.10
C LEU A 406 -5.36 2.89 25.94
N ARG A 407 -6.67 2.80 25.72
CA ARG A 407 -7.38 3.57 24.68
C ARG A 407 -7.23 5.08 24.89
N GLU A 408 -7.40 5.56 26.11
CA GLU A 408 -7.35 6.99 26.45
C GLU A 408 -5.92 7.55 26.53
N SER A 409 -4.92 6.69 26.71
CA SER A 409 -3.53 7.11 26.94
C SER A 409 -2.81 7.71 25.72
N GLY A 410 -3.37 7.59 24.52
CA GLY A 410 -2.68 7.99 23.28
C GLY A 410 -1.49 7.12 22.91
N LEU A 411 -1.32 5.95 23.55
CA LEU A 411 -0.20 5.04 23.29
C LEU A 411 -0.11 4.61 21.82
N LEU A 412 -1.26 4.44 21.16
CA LEU A 412 -1.34 4.14 19.73
C LEU A 412 -0.59 5.17 18.89
N PHE A 413 -0.48 6.42 19.32
CA PHE A 413 0.15 7.49 18.54
C PHE A 413 1.50 7.96 19.11
N ASP A 414 1.99 7.34 20.20
CA ASP A 414 3.28 7.68 20.82
C ASP A 414 4.47 7.38 19.87
N PRO A 415 5.24 8.38 19.41
CA PRO A 415 6.38 8.17 18.52
C PRO A 415 7.51 7.34 19.14
N ARG A 416 7.55 7.20 20.47
CA ARG A 416 8.55 6.41 21.19
C ARG A 416 8.15 4.95 21.34
N ALA A 417 6.89 4.59 21.09
CA ALA A 417 6.42 3.22 21.18
C ALA A 417 7.02 2.36 20.06
N SER A 418 7.57 1.20 20.44
CA SER A 418 8.09 0.23 19.47
C SER A 418 6.99 -0.33 18.57
N SER A 419 7.41 -0.94 17.46
CA SER A 419 6.53 -1.71 16.58
C SER A 419 5.77 -2.80 17.32
N GLU A 420 6.48 -3.59 18.12
CA GLU A 420 5.98 -4.69 18.95
C GLU A 420 4.84 -4.21 19.85
N LEU A 421 5.04 -3.08 20.54
CA LEU A 421 4.03 -2.53 21.42
C LEU A 421 2.74 -2.13 20.68
N ILE A 422 2.87 -1.42 19.55
CA ILE A 422 1.72 -0.94 18.79
C ILE A 422 0.91 -2.10 18.20
N ASP A 423 1.58 -3.15 17.78
CA ASP A 423 0.91 -4.24 17.08
C ASP A 423 0.18 -5.13 18.09
N ASN A 424 0.80 -5.38 19.24
CA ASN A 424 0.11 -5.97 20.38
C ASN A 424 -1.11 -5.13 20.80
N LEU A 425 -1.00 -3.80 20.79
CA LEU A 425 -2.11 -2.92 21.11
C LEU A 425 -3.26 -3.02 20.09
N ILE A 426 -2.93 -3.06 18.79
CA ILE A 426 -3.91 -3.21 17.70
C ILE A 426 -4.58 -4.58 17.78
N HIS A 427 -3.82 -5.67 17.94
CA HIS A 427 -4.37 -7.02 18.08
C HIS A 427 -5.25 -7.13 19.32
N LEU A 428 -4.80 -6.61 20.47
CA LEU A 428 -5.59 -6.55 21.69
C LEU A 428 -6.90 -5.79 21.47
N PHE A 429 -6.87 -4.66 20.75
CA PHE A 429 -8.07 -3.89 20.45
C PHE A 429 -9.06 -4.70 19.59
N VAL A 430 -8.58 -5.32 18.53
CA VAL A 430 -9.41 -6.13 17.62
C VAL A 430 -9.98 -7.33 18.35
N GLU A 431 -9.17 -8.04 19.13
CA GLU A 431 -9.59 -9.19 19.92
C GLU A 431 -10.67 -8.82 20.96
N ARG A 432 -10.47 -7.72 21.70
CA ARG A 432 -11.45 -7.24 22.69
C ARG A 432 -12.75 -6.83 22.03
N THR A 433 -12.65 -6.17 20.89
CA THR A 433 -13.80 -5.78 20.10
C THR A 433 -14.60 -6.98 19.60
N LEU A 434 -13.91 -8.04 19.14
CA LEU A 434 -14.58 -9.27 18.69
C LEU A 434 -15.25 -10.02 19.83
N SER A 435 -14.62 -10.00 21.01
CA SER A 435 -15.13 -10.68 22.20
C SER A 435 -16.35 -9.98 22.80
N ASP A 436 -16.38 -8.64 22.72
CA ASP A 436 -17.52 -7.84 23.15
C ASP A 436 -17.72 -6.65 22.18
N PRO A 437 -18.65 -6.79 21.22
CA PRO A 437 -18.94 -5.76 20.22
C PRO A 437 -19.41 -4.42 20.82
N SER A 438 -19.89 -4.40 22.07
CA SER A 438 -20.30 -3.15 22.71
C SER A 438 -19.13 -2.18 22.94
N PHE A 439 -17.89 -2.69 22.97
CA PHE A 439 -16.68 -1.87 23.08
C PHE A 439 -16.32 -1.12 21.79
N CYS A 440 -16.83 -1.56 20.64
CA CYS A 440 -16.50 -0.96 19.35
C CYS A 440 -17.76 -0.49 18.65
N SER A 441 -18.13 0.74 18.98
CA SER A 441 -18.97 1.54 18.10
C SER A 441 -18.08 2.39 17.21
N LYS A 442 -18.65 3.00 16.17
CA LYS A 442 -18.00 4.08 15.40
C LYS A 442 -17.36 5.16 16.31
N GLY A 443 -18.02 5.52 17.42
CA GLY A 443 -17.52 6.47 18.41
C GLY A 443 -16.25 6.00 19.14
N SER A 444 -15.99 4.70 19.21
CA SER A 444 -14.77 4.15 19.81
C SER A 444 -13.51 4.44 18.98
N LEU A 445 -13.61 4.47 17.65
CA LEU A 445 -12.49 4.87 16.77
C LEU A 445 -12.17 6.36 16.91
N PHE A 446 -13.20 7.19 17.01
CA PHE A 446 -13.06 8.62 17.33
C PHE A 446 -12.46 8.84 18.73
N THR A 447 -12.82 8.00 19.71
CA THR A 447 -12.24 8.05 21.07
C THR A 447 -10.73 7.77 21.06
N TRP A 448 -10.24 6.86 20.22
CA TRP A 448 -8.80 6.67 20.06
C TRP A 448 -8.10 7.95 19.60
N MET A 449 -8.74 8.73 18.73
CA MET A 449 -8.19 9.99 18.23
C MET A 449 -8.08 11.07 19.32
N ILE A 450 -8.81 10.96 20.43
CA ILE A 450 -8.60 11.83 21.60
C ILE A 450 -7.19 11.65 22.16
N GLY A 451 -6.64 10.44 22.07
CA GLY A 451 -5.25 10.15 22.40
C GLY A 451 -4.23 10.97 21.60
N LEU A 452 -4.62 11.60 20.48
CA LEU A 452 -3.77 12.56 19.78
C LEU A 452 -3.48 13.81 20.61
N GLN A 453 -4.36 14.17 21.54
CA GLN A 453 -4.15 15.34 22.39
C GLN A 453 -2.91 15.20 23.28
N SER A 454 -2.54 13.98 23.68
CA SER A 454 -1.30 13.78 24.44
C SER A 454 -0.04 13.97 23.58
N GLN A 455 -0.19 13.98 22.25
CA GLN A 455 0.90 14.07 21.28
C GLN A 455 0.99 15.46 20.63
N ILE A 456 -0.15 16.13 20.46
CA ILE A 456 -0.25 17.46 19.90
C ILE A 456 -0.43 18.41 21.07
N SER A 457 0.54 19.29 21.33
CA SER A 457 0.52 20.28 22.42
C SER A 457 -0.57 21.34 22.20
N ILE A 458 -1.84 20.95 22.27
CA ILE A 458 -2.99 21.83 22.12
C ILE A 458 -3.58 22.07 23.51
N GLU A 459 -3.43 23.30 24.00
CA GLU A 459 -4.30 23.85 25.03
C GLU A 459 -5.60 24.26 24.31
N ILE A 460 -6.59 23.37 24.34
CA ILE A 460 -7.93 23.72 23.87
C ILE A 460 -8.59 24.49 25.02
N GLU A 461 -8.60 25.82 24.92
CA GLU A 461 -9.27 26.68 25.89
C GLU A 461 -10.80 26.54 25.74
N GLY A 462 -11.47 26.09 26.81
CA GLY A 462 -12.93 26.00 26.90
C GLY A 462 -13.52 24.58 26.84
N GLU A 463 -14.78 24.43 27.27
CA GLU A 463 -15.55 23.20 27.11
C GLU A 463 -16.05 23.10 25.66
N VAL A 464 -15.21 22.54 24.79
CA VAL A 464 -15.59 22.17 23.42
C VAL A 464 -16.20 20.77 23.44
N ALA A 465 -17.26 20.55 22.64
CA ALA A 465 -17.85 19.23 22.47
C ALA A 465 -16.80 18.22 21.97
N LEU A 466 -16.93 16.95 22.37
CA LEU A 466 -15.97 15.88 22.07
C LEU A 466 -15.70 15.76 20.55
N ASP A 467 -16.75 15.89 19.74
CA ASP A 467 -16.68 15.71 18.29
C ASP A 467 -15.86 16.83 17.64
N GLU A 468 -16.15 18.10 17.98
CA GLU A 468 -15.43 19.26 17.48
C GLU A 468 -13.96 19.25 17.91
N ARG A 469 -13.68 18.77 19.12
CA ARG A 469 -12.32 18.58 19.63
C ARG A 469 -11.50 17.61 18.75
N ILE A 470 -12.10 16.51 18.31
CA ILE A 470 -11.40 15.52 17.49
C ILE A 470 -11.08 16.10 16.12
N PHE A 471 -11.99 16.84 15.50
CA PHE A 471 -11.73 17.46 14.21
C PHE A 471 -10.68 18.57 14.26
N LEU A 472 -10.58 19.31 15.38
CA LEU A 472 -9.47 20.24 15.63
C LEU A 472 -8.13 19.52 15.74
N LEU A 473 -8.08 18.38 16.44
CA LEU A 473 -6.88 17.54 16.52
C LEU A 473 -6.47 17.01 15.14
N ILE A 474 -7.43 16.57 14.32
CA ILE A 474 -7.21 16.12 12.94
C ILE A 474 -6.69 17.26 12.08
N ALA A 475 -7.31 18.44 12.17
CA ALA A 475 -6.90 19.61 11.42
C ALA A 475 -5.43 19.94 11.70
N ARG A 476 -5.07 19.99 12.99
CA ARG A 476 -3.71 20.28 13.41
C ARG A 476 -2.72 19.21 12.96
N LEU A 477 -3.09 17.94 13.04
CA LEU A 477 -2.28 16.84 12.54
C LEU A 477 -2.01 16.94 11.03
N LEU A 478 -3.01 17.38 10.26
CA LEU A 478 -2.88 17.50 8.81
C LEU A 478 -2.09 18.75 8.38
N GLU A 479 -2.12 19.82 9.19
CA GLU A 479 -1.25 21.00 9.06
C GLU A 479 0.22 20.69 9.39
N GLU A 480 0.48 19.73 10.29
CA GLU A 480 1.86 19.31 10.59
C GLU A 480 2.51 18.67 9.35
N GLU A 481 3.64 19.24 8.93
CA GLU A 481 4.50 18.63 7.92
C GLU A 481 5.49 17.64 8.56
N GLY A 482 5.79 16.56 7.84
CA GLY A 482 6.90 15.66 8.19
C GLY A 482 6.52 14.30 8.78
N GLU A 483 7.40 13.76 9.62
CA GLU A 483 7.35 12.36 10.11
C GLU A 483 6.17 12.09 11.05
N ARG A 484 5.79 13.05 11.90
CA ARG A 484 4.72 12.85 12.89
C ARG A 484 3.35 12.61 12.24
N ARG A 485 3.00 13.42 11.23
CA ARG A 485 1.79 13.23 10.44
C ARG A 485 1.78 11.86 9.76
N ARG A 486 2.89 11.47 9.13
CA ARG A 486 3.03 10.15 8.49
C ARG A 486 2.81 9.03 9.51
N HIS A 487 3.44 9.14 10.67
CA HIS A 487 3.37 8.18 11.77
C HIS A 487 1.95 7.94 12.30
N VAL A 488 1.22 9.01 12.62
CA VAL A 488 -0.16 8.88 13.10
C VAL A 488 -1.07 8.23 12.05
N LEU A 489 -0.98 8.69 10.80
CA LEU A 489 -1.80 8.19 9.70
C LEU A 489 -1.45 6.74 9.33
N GLY A 490 -0.17 6.36 9.43
CA GLY A 490 0.29 4.99 9.25
C GLY A 490 -0.28 4.03 10.30
N ARG A 491 -0.24 4.42 11.57
CA ARG A 491 -0.79 3.60 12.67
C ARG A 491 -2.32 3.50 12.64
N LEU A 492 -3.02 4.59 12.30
CA LEU A 492 -4.48 4.52 12.09
C LEU A 492 -4.82 3.59 10.93
N ALA A 493 -4.10 3.68 9.81
CA ALA A 493 -4.30 2.77 8.68
C ALA A 493 -3.99 1.31 9.05
N GLN A 494 -2.99 1.06 9.89
CA GLN A 494 -2.66 -0.27 10.38
C GLN A 494 -3.80 -0.86 11.24
N LEU A 495 -4.37 -0.05 12.14
CA LEU A 495 -5.53 -0.44 12.93
C LEU A 495 -6.73 -0.80 12.04
N LEU A 496 -7.08 0.09 11.10
CA LEU A 496 -8.20 -0.13 10.19
C LEU A 496 -7.97 -1.36 9.29
N ARG A 497 -6.74 -1.58 8.83
CA ARG A 497 -6.36 -2.77 8.05
C ARG A 497 -6.58 -4.04 8.87
N GLU A 498 -6.17 -4.07 10.13
CA GLU A 498 -6.39 -5.24 10.98
C GLU A 498 -7.87 -5.50 11.20
N MET A 499 -8.66 -4.45 11.47
CA MET A 499 -10.12 -4.59 11.61
C MET A 499 -10.78 -5.18 10.35
N LEU A 500 -10.39 -4.74 9.15
CA LEU A 500 -10.98 -5.21 7.89
C LEU A 500 -10.79 -6.72 7.64
N GLN A 501 -9.77 -7.33 8.27
CA GLN A 501 -9.54 -8.77 8.17
C GLN A 501 -10.62 -9.60 8.88
N HIS A 502 -11.37 -8.99 9.81
CA HIS A 502 -12.43 -9.65 10.57
C HIS A 502 -13.79 -9.18 10.08
N GLU A 503 -14.61 -10.13 9.58
CA GLU A 503 -15.94 -9.84 9.03
C GLU A 503 -16.83 -8.95 9.91
N PRO A 504 -16.95 -9.18 11.24
CA PRO A 504 -17.80 -8.35 12.10
C PRO A 504 -17.37 -6.89 12.20
N LEU A 505 -16.11 -6.57 11.91
CA LEU A 505 -15.56 -5.21 12.09
C LEU A 505 -15.54 -4.40 10.79
N ARG A 506 -15.82 -5.03 9.66
CA ARG A 506 -15.85 -4.36 8.35
C ARG A 506 -16.89 -3.24 8.31
N ASP A 507 -18.05 -3.48 8.92
CA ASP A 507 -19.11 -2.47 8.99
C ASP A 507 -18.74 -1.32 9.94
N VAL A 508 -18.04 -1.58 11.05
CA VAL A 508 -17.51 -0.52 11.93
C VAL A 508 -16.54 0.41 11.18
N VAL A 509 -15.64 -0.16 10.37
CA VAL A 509 -14.74 0.62 9.52
C VAL A 509 -15.53 1.42 8.47
N ARG A 510 -16.54 0.81 7.83
CA ARG A 510 -17.40 1.50 6.85
C ARG A 510 -18.19 2.65 7.47
N GLU A 511 -18.71 2.46 8.67
CA GLU A 511 -19.44 3.49 9.42
C GLU A 511 -18.52 4.64 9.79
N PHE A 512 -17.33 4.36 10.33
CA PHE A 512 -16.32 5.37 10.64
C PHE A 512 -15.96 6.23 9.42
N LEU A 513 -15.68 5.60 8.27
CA LEU A 513 -15.36 6.32 7.05
C LEU A 513 -16.58 7.08 6.47
N SER A 514 -17.79 6.56 6.67
CA SER A 514 -19.02 7.27 6.27
C SER A 514 -19.28 8.49 7.14
N GLU A 515 -18.91 8.44 8.42
CA GLU A 515 -19.03 9.56 9.36
C GLU A 515 -18.04 10.68 9.01
N LEU A 516 -16.80 10.34 8.63
CA LEU A 516 -15.85 11.32 8.09
C LEU A 516 -16.40 12.04 6.84
N LEU A 517 -17.24 11.37 6.05
CA LEU A 517 -17.86 11.96 4.87
C LEU A 517 -19.06 12.85 5.23
N SER A 518 -19.89 12.47 6.22
CA SER A 518 -21.05 13.27 6.62
C SER A 518 -20.69 14.61 7.26
N GLU A 519 -19.52 14.70 7.88
CA GLU A 519 -19.01 15.92 8.54
C GLU A 519 -18.47 16.99 7.57
N GLN A 520 -18.67 16.82 6.26
CA GLN A 520 -18.23 17.77 5.23
C GLN A 520 -18.63 19.24 5.51
N ARG A 521 -19.80 19.47 6.14
CA ARG A 521 -20.34 20.82 6.35
C ARG A 521 -19.59 21.60 7.42
N GLN A 522 -18.91 20.92 8.34
CA GLN A 522 -18.26 21.54 9.50
C GLN A 522 -16.74 21.39 9.46
N HIS A 523 -16.22 20.30 8.87
CA HIS A 523 -14.81 19.95 8.95
C HIS A 523 -14.22 19.43 7.64
N HIS A 524 -13.70 20.34 6.79
CA HIS A 524 -12.99 19.98 5.54
C HIS A 524 -11.80 19.01 5.75
N THR A 525 -11.24 18.99 6.96
CA THR A 525 -10.12 18.13 7.37
C THR A 525 -10.52 16.66 7.51
N ALA A 526 -11.78 16.36 7.81
CA ALA A 526 -12.32 15.00 7.83
C ALA A 526 -12.21 14.32 6.46
N LEU A 527 -12.52 15.07 5.40
CA LEU A 527 -12.40 14.58 4.01
C LEU A 527 -10.95 14.37 3.58
N SER A 528 -10.03 15.22 4.05
CA SER A 528 -8.59 15.01 3.82
C SER A 528 -8.09 13.74 4.50
N LEU A 529 -8.55 13.45 5.72
CA LEU A 529 -8.24 12.20 6.42
C LEU A 529 -8.81 10.99 5.67
N LEU A 530 -10.07 11.06 5.21
CA LEU A 530 -10.71 10.00 4.43
C LEU A 530 -9.95 9.70 3.14
N LEU A 531 -9.51 10.73 2.40
CA LEU A 531 -8.70 10.54 1.20
C LEU A 531 -7.36 9.85 1.53
N GLU A 532 -6.69 10.25 2.60
CA GLU A 532 -5.43 9.62 3.02
C GLU A 532 -5.64 8.15 3.41
N MET A 533 -6.68 7.84 4.18
CA MET A 533 -7.01 6.46 4.56
C MET A 533 -7.33 5.61 3.33
N THR A 534 -8.07 6.18 2.37
CA THR A 534 -8.38 5.51 1.09
C THR A 534 -7.10 5.14 0.32
N ARG A 535 -6.09 6.02 0.32
CA ARG A 535 -4.79 5.74 -0.31
C ARG A 535 -3.99 4.66 0.39
N ARG A 536 -3.99 4.65 1.73
CA ARG A 536 -3.23 3.71 2.56
C ARG A 536 -3.86 2.32 2.65
N LEU A 537 -5.18 2.24 2.49
CA LEU A 537 -5.94 1.00 2.54
C LEU A 537 -6.21 0.40 1.14
N ARG A 538 -5.67 0.98 0.06
CA ARG A 538 -6.00 0.60 -1.32
C ARG A 538 -5.77 -0.88 -1.68
N PHE A 539 -4.84 -1.55 -1.00
CA PHE A 539 -4.57 -2.98 -1.16
C PHE A 539 -5.10 -3.84 -0.01
N ALA A 540 -5.72 -3.23 1.00
CA ALA A 540 -6.27 -3.96 2.13
C ALA A 540 -7.42 -4.86 1.66
N PRO A 541 -7.46 -6.12 2.10
CA PRO A 541 -8.54 -7.02 1.74
C PRO A 541 -9.88 -6.46 2.24
N HIS A 542 -10.94 -6.65 1.44
CA HIS A 542 -12.30 -6.18 1.74
C HIS A 542 -12.47 -4.64 1.80
N PHE A 543 -11.48 -3.87 1.34
CA PHE A 543 -11.59 -2.43 1.18
C PHE A 543 -11.86 -2.04 -0.28
N ASP A 544 -12.97 -1.33 -0.52
CA ASP A 544 -13.30 -0.82 -1.85
C ASP A 544 -12.81 0.64 -1.99
N SER A 545 -11.58 0.79 -2.45
CA SER A 545 -10.97 2.11 -2.64
C SER A 545 -11.70 2.95 -3.68
N LEU A 546 -12.20 2.33 -4.75
CA LEU A 546 -12.94 3.00 -5.82
C LEU A 546 -14.25 3.59 -5.28
N LEU A 547 -15.01 2.84 -4.49
CA LEU A 547 -16.23 3.36 -3.85
C LEU A 547 -15.98 4.65 -3.07
N TRP A 548 -14.91 4.69 -2.26
CA TRP A 548 -14.59 5.87 -1.45
C TRP A 548 -14.09 7.04 -2.30
N LEU A 549 -13.26 6.79 -3.33
CA LEU A 549 -12.88 7.82 -4.29
C LEU A 549 -14.11 8.40 -5.02
N ARG A 550 -15.08 7.56 -5.41
CA ARG A 550 -16.33 8.00 -6.02
C ARG A 550 -17.09 8.95 -5.10
N ARG A 551 -17.30 8.55 -3.84
CA ARG A 551 -18.01 9.35 -2.83
C ARG A 551 -17.28 10.67 -2.55
N LEU A 552 -15.95 10.66 -2.47
CA LEU A 552 -15.14 11.87 -2.29
C LEU A 552 -15.20 12.84 -3.48
N ILE A 553 -15.37 12.34 -4.71
CA ILE A 553 -15.57 13.20 -5.88
C ILE A 553 -16.99 13.81 -5.86
N ASP A 554 -18.02 13.01 -5.60
CA ASP A 554 -19.40 13.51 -5.61
C ASP A 554 -19.70 14.44 -4.42
N GLN A 555 -19.13 14.14 -3.25
CA GLN A 555 -19.44 14.79 -1.98
C GLN A 555 -18.23 15.53 -1.40
N GLY A 556 -17.15 15.75 -2.14
CA GLY A 556 -15.99 16.51 -1.65
C GLY A 556 -16.16 18.02 -1.75
N THR A 557 -15.30 18.79 -1.09
CA THR A 557 -15.07 20.21 -1.45
C THR A 557 -14.27 20.29 -2.76
N PRO A 558 -14.27 21.41 -3.50
CA PRO A 558 -13.53 21.54 -4.76
C PRO A 558 -12.07 21.09 -4.68
N GLU A 559 -11.36 21.42 -3.59
CA GLU A 559 -9.96 21.05 -3.37
C GLU A 559 -9.80 19.54 -3.16
N ILE A 560 -10.70 18.93 -2.36
CA ILE A 560 -10.70 17.49 -2.12
C ILE A 560 -11.05 16.74 -3.41
N ARG A 561 -12.02 17.23 -4.20
CA ARG A 561 -12.40 16.63 -5.48
C ARG A 561 -11.20 16.60 -6.42
N GLN A 562 -10.48 17.71 -6.55
CA GLN A 562 -9.28 17.78 -7.38
C GLN A 562 -8.19 16.81 -6.90
N ARG A 563 -7.90 16.76 -5.59
CA ARG A 563 -6.93 15.82 -5.03
C ARG A 563 -7.34 14.36 -5.20
N THR A 564 -8.63 14.07 -5.08
CA THR A 564 -9.21 12.73 -5.28
C THR A 564 -9.13 12.32 -6.75
N PHE A 565 -9.43 13.23 -7.67
CA PHE A 565 -9.28 13.01 -9.11
C PHE A 565 -7.82 12.75 -9.50
N ARG A 566 -6.87 13.53 -8.97
CA ARG A 566 -5.43 13.26 -9.16
C ARG A 566 -5.03 11.89 -8.62
N CYS A 567 -5.62 11.46 -7.51
CA CYS A 567 -5.40 10.11 -6.98
C CYS A 567 -5.93 9.03 -7.95
N LEU A 568 -7.10 9.24 -8.55
CA LEU A 568 -7.67 8.33 -9.55
C LEU A 568 -6.78 8.21 -10.80
N VAL A 569 -6.29 9.34 -11.31
CA VAL A 569 -5.33 9.35 -12.45
C VAL A 569 -4.02 8.68 -12.05
N GLY A 570 -3.54 8.93 -10.82
CA GLY A 570 -2.37 8.24 -10.26
C GLY A 570 -2.51 6.72 -10.26
N LEU A 571 -3.67 6.20 -9.83
CA LEU A 571 -3.97 4.77 -9.89
C LEU A 571 -3.95 4.23 -11.32
N ALA A 572 -4.44 5.00 -12.29
CA ALA A 572 -4.38 4.61 -13.70
C ALA A 572 -2.93 4.54 -14.21
N LEU A 573 -2.09 5.52 -13.86
CA LEU A 573 -0.67 5.54 -14.21
C LEU A 573 0.10 4.38 -13.56
N GLU A 574 -0.15 4.11 -12.28
CA GLU A 574 0.43 2.99 -11.52
C GLU A 574 0.00 1.62 -12.07
N SER A 575 -1.20 1.52 -12.67
CA SER A 575 -1.72 0.27 -13.23
C SER A 575 -0.91 -0.26 -14.42
N GLY A 576 -0.15 0.60 -15.12
CA GLY A 576 0.64 0.20 -16.29
C GLY A 576 -0.20 -0.59 -17.32
N PRO A 577 0.25 -1.78 -17.78
CA PRO A 577 -0.50 -2.59 -18.75
C PRO A 577 -1.89 -3.08 -18.30
N ARG A 578 -2.22 -2.97 -16.99
CA ARG A 578 -3.53 -3.36 -16.43
C ARG A 578 -4.54 -2.24 -16.36
N VAL A 579 -4.24 -1.09 -16.95
CA VAL A 579 -5.20 0.02 -17.06
C VAL A 579 -6.60 -0.43 -17.51
N PHE A 580 -6.73 -1.46 -18.37
CA PHE A 580 -8.03 -2.02 -18.73
C PHE A 580 -8.82 -2.65 -17.58
N GLU A 581 -8.15 -3.26 -16.61
CA GLU A 581 -8.84 -3.79 -15.42
C GLU A 581 -9.40 -2.65 -14.57
N LEU A 582 -8.66 -1.54 -14.45
CA LEU A 582 -9.14 -0.32 -13.82
C LEU A 582 -10.29 0.31 -14.62
N LEU A 583 -10.17 0.40 -15.95
CA LEU A 583 -11.22 0.96 -16.80
C LEU A 583 -12.52 0.13 -16.73
N GLU A 584 -12.43 -1.20 -16.69
CA GLU A 584 -13.59 -2.07 -16.45
C GLU A 584 -14.19 -1.85 -15.06
N ALA A 585 -13.36 -1.68 -14.03
CA ALA A 585 -13.84 -1.36 -12.68
C ALA A 585 -14.48 0.03 -12.57
N LEU A 586 -14.03 0.99 -13.39
CA LEU A 586 -14.60 2.34 -13.51
C LEU A 586 -15.78 2.41 -14.48
N ARG A 587 -16.00 1.38 -15.30
CA ARG A 587 -17.11 1.35 -16.27
C ARG A 587 -18.48 1.65 -15.64
N PRO A 588 -18.83 1.14 -14.43
CA PRO A 588 -20.09 1.49 -13.77
C PRO A 588 -20.22 2.96 -13.35
N TRP A 589 -19.14 3.74 -13.46
CA TRP A 589 -19.17 5.18 -13.19
C TRP A 589 -19.54 5.98 -14.42
N LEU A 590 -19.44 5.40 -15.62
CA LEU A 590 -19.83 6.09 -16.84
C LEU A 590 -21.31 6.51 -16.77
N PRO A 591 -21.66 7.70 -17.25
CA PRO A 591 -23.05 8.14 -17.26
C PRO A 591 -23.90 7.17 -18.09
N ALA A 592 -25.09 6.84 -17.60
CA ALA A 592 -26.02 6.06 -18.39
C ALA A 592 -26.44 6.83 -19.66
N THR A 593 -26.68 6.11 -20.76
CA THR A 593 -26.97 6.69 -22.08
C THR A 593 -28.36 7.32 -22.19
N ASP A 594 -29.20 7.18 -21.17
CA ASP A 594 -30.55 7.74 -21.04
C ASP A 594 -30.61 8.97 -20.12
N LEU A 595 -29.62 9.19 -19.24
CA LEU A 595 -29.63 10.32 -18.30
C LEU A 595 -29.39 11.67 -19.02
N GLU A 596 -30.03 12.75 -18.60
CA GLU A 596 -29.71 14.09 -19.14
C GLU A 596 -28.29 14.50 -18.74
N ILE A 597 -27.55 15.12 -19.66
CA ILE A 597 -26.14 15.51 -19.47
C ILE A 597 -25.95 16.40 -18.23
N GLU A 598 -26.89 17.32 -17.99
CA GLU A 598 -26.89 18.24 -16.84
C GLU A 598 -27.03 17.54 -15.48
N ARG A 599 -27.44 16.26 -15.48
CA ARG A 599 -27.64 15.47 -14.25
C ARG A 599 -26.50 14.49 -13.99
N PHE A 600 -25.43 14.54 -14.77
CA PHE A 600 -24.30 13.62 -14.60
C PHE A 600 -23.63 13.87 -13.23
N PRO A 601 -23.42 12.82 -12.43
CA PRO A 601 -22.61 12.93 -11.22
C PRO A 601 -21.17 13.37 -11.55
N LEU A 602 -20.54 14.10 -10.63
CA LEU A 602 -19.15 14.54 -10.79
C LEU A 602 -18.18 13.37 -10.92
N SER A 603 -18.46 12.25 -10.25
CA SER A 603 -17.70 11.01 -10.40
C SER A 603 -17.78 10.45 -11.81
N SER A 604 -18.92 10.60 -12.49
CA SER A 604 -19.09 10.18 -13.88
C SER A 604 -18.32 11.07 -14.85
N LEU A 605 -18.35 12.38 -14.64
CA LEU A 605 -17.53 13.33 -15.40
C LEU A 605 -16.03 13.09 -15.17
N SER A 606 -15.64 12.81 -13.93
CA SER A 606 -14.26 12.48 -13.55
C SER A 606 -13.80 11.15 -14.17
N ALA A 607 -14.67 10.13 -14.22
CA ALA A 607 -14.37 8.87 -14.88
C ALA A 607 -14.08 9.11 -16.37
N LEU A 608 -14.95 9.86 -17.05
CA LEU A 608 -14.73 10.28 -18.45
C LEU A 608 -13.39 10.98 -18.62
N ARG A 609 -13.11 11.99 -17.79
CA ARG A 609 -11.86 12.76 -17.84
C ARG A 609 -10.60 11.92 -17.57
N CYS A 610 -10.70 10.92 -16.70
CA CYS A 610 -9.55 10.11 -16.26
C CYS A 610 -8.79 9.50 -17.44
N LEU A 611 -9.48 8.95 -18.44
CA LEU A 611 -8.83 8.35 -19.62
C LEU A 611 -8.07 9.39 -20.45
N LEU A 612 -8.60 10.61 -20.56
CA LEU A 612 -7.95 11.69 -21.32
C LEU A 612 -6.66 12.10 -20.64
N GLU A 613 -6.72 12.44 -19.35
CA GLU A 613 -5.56 12.86 -18.56
C GLU A 613 -4.49 11.76 -18.53
N TYR A 614 -4.91 10.52 -18.29
CA TYR A 614 -4.03 9.36 -18.34
C TYR A 614 -3.30 9.23 -19.69
N SER A 615 -4.04 9.34 -20.81
CA SER A 615 -3.46 9.19 -22.15
C SER A 615 -2.46 10.30 -22.46
N VAL A 616 -2.76 11.53 -22.06
CA VAL A 616 -1.91 12.70 -22.25
C VAL A 616 -0.64 12.58 -21.43
N VAL A 617 -0.77 12.28 -20.13
CA VAL A 617 0.38 12.15 -19.21
C VAL A 617 1.33 11.05 -19.69
N ILE A 618 0.82 9.88 -20.08
CA ILE A 618 1.68 8.81 -20.59
C ILE A 618 2.36 9.20 -21.88
N TYR A 619 1.63 9.78 -22.82
CA TYR A 619 2.21 10.21 -24.09
C TYR A 619 3.36 11.20 -23.88
N MET A 620 3.22 12.14 -22.94
CA MET A 620 4.26 13.13 -22.62
C MET A 620 5.56 12.53 -22.10
N HIS A 621 5.47 11.41 -21.39
CA HIS A 621 6.63 10.70 -20.86
C HIS A 621 7.09 9.55 -21.76
N PHE A 622 6.42 9.33 -22.90
CA PHE A 622 6.73 8.21 -23.79
C PHE A 622 7.88 8.56 -24.74
N ASP A 623 9.01 7.84 -24.61
CA ASP A 623 10.21 8.11 -25.39
C ASP A 623 9.98 7.84 -26.90
N PRO A 624 10.17 8.85 -27.77
CA PRO A 624 10.00 8.72 -29.21
C PRO A 624 10.80 7.59 -29.87
N LYS A 625 11.92 7.16 -29.26
CA LYS A 625 12.73 6.03 -29.77
C LYS A 625 11.95 4.71 -29.82
N HIS A 626 10.88 4.59 -29.05
CA HIS A 626 10.05 3.39 -28.97
C HIS A 626 8.88 3.37 -29.96
N PHE A 627 8.72 4.42 -30.78
CA PHE A 627 7.67 4.47 -31.79
C PHE A 627 7.90 3.39 -32.86
N GLY A 628 6.84 2.65 -33.20
CA GLY A 628 6.88 1.57 -34.19
C GLY A 628 7.58 0.29 -33.72
N GLN A 629 7.98 0.21 -32.44
CA GLN A 629 8.53 -1.02 -31.86
C GLN A 629 7.39 -1.95 -31.41
N TRP A 630 7.53 -3.25 -31.68
CA TRP A 630 6.62 -4.29 -31.22
C TRP A 630 7.35 -5.35 -30.38
N PRO A 631 6.81 -5.79 -29.22
CA PRO A 631 5.58 -5.32 -28.58
C PRO A 631 5.68 -3.85 -28.14
N SER A 632 4.55 -3.14 -28.18
CA SER A 632 4.52 -1.72 -27.80
C SER A 632 4.91 -1.56 -26.33
N ARG A 633 5.69 -0.53 -26.00
CA ARG A 633 5.95 -0.16 -24.60
C ARG A 633 4.88 0.76 -24.02
N PHE A 634 3.94 1.21 -24.84
CA PHE A 634 2.88 2.10 -24.42
C PHE A 634 1.84 1.30 -23.63
N PRO A 635 1.52 1.65 -22.37
CA PRO A 635 0.69 0.83 -21.47
C PRO A 635 -0.65 0.36 -22.03
N LEU A 636 -1.38 1.16 -22.82
CA LEU A 636 -2.64 0.73 -23.47
C LEU A 636 -2.44 -0.42 -24.46
N PHE A 637 -1.24 -0.57 -25.04
CA PHE A 637 -0.96 -1.55 -26.09
C PHE A 637 0.09 -2.60 -25.67
N ALA A 638 0.73 -2.42 -24.51
CA ALA A 638 1.83 -3.26 -24.05
C ALA A 638 1.41 -4.70 -23.74
N ALA A 639 0.20 -4.88 -23.21
CA ALA A 639 -0.40 -6.20 -22.96
C ALA A 639 -1.55 -6.47 -23.94
N SER A 640 -1.36 -6.15 -25.22
CA SER A 640 -2.34 -6.47 -26.26
C SER A 640 -2.57 -7.99 -26.31
N PRO A 641 -3.80 -8.47 -26.04
CA PRO A 641 -4.05 -9.90 -25.97
C PRO A 641 -3.91 -10.55 -27.34
N GLU A 642 -3.40 -11.78 -27.36
CA GLU A 642 -3.33 -12.59 -28.58
C GLU A 642 -4.74 -12.98 -29.06
N ASP A 643 -5.65 -13.21 -28.12
CA ASP A 643 -7.07 -13.48 -28.36
C ASP A 643 -7.74 -12.25 -29.02
N PRO A 644 -8.18 -12.39 -30.30
CA PRO A 644 -8.85 -11.30 -31.02
C PRO A 644 -10.14 -10.83 -30.36
N SER A 645 -10.87 -11.70 -29.66
CA SER A 645 -12.14 -11.36 -29.03
C SER A 645 -11.93 -10.43 -27.83
N LEU A 646 -10.95 -10.76 -26.98
CA LEU A 646 -10.56 -9.93 -25.84
C LEU A 646 -9.95 -8.60 -26.30
N LEU A 647 -9.14 -8.61 -27.37
CA LEU A 647 -8.61 -7.39 -27.98
C LEU A 647 -9.74 -6.46 -28.41
N ARG A 648 -10.71 -6.98 -29.16
CA ARG A 648 -11.89 -6.22 -29.60
C ARG A 648 -12.67 -5.66 -28.44
N SER A 649 -12.93 -6.45 -27.40
CA SER A 649 -13.65 -5.99 -26.20
C SER A 649 -12.95 -4.81 -25.54
N ARG A 650 -11.61 -4.86 -25.40
CA ARG A 650 -10.81 -3.77 -24.82
C ARG A 650 -10.84 -2.51 -25.67
N LEU A 651 -10.67 -2.64 -26.98
CA LEU A 651 -10.71 -1.50 -27.90
C LEU A 651 -12.12 -0.91 -28.00
N ASP A 652 -13.17 -1.75 -27.97
CA ASP A 652 -14.56 -1.32 -27.88
C ASP A 652 -14.83 -0.52 -26.59
N LEU A 653 -14.24 -0.92 -25.46
CA LEU A 653 -14.33 -0.16 -24.20
C LEU A 653 -13.63 1.20 -24.30
N LEU A 654 -12.45 1.28 -24.92
CA LEU A 654 -11.79 2.58 -25.14
C LEU A 654 -12.63 3.50 -26.01
N CYS A 655 -13.18 2.98 -27.11
CA CYS A 655 -14.04 3.76 -28.00
C CYS A 655 -15.37 4.14 -27.33
N GLU A 656 -15.93 3.30 -26.45
CA GLU A 656 -17.09 3.64 -25.60
C GLU A 656 -16.81 4.90 -24.77
N TRP A 657 -15.62 4.97 -24.18
CA TRP A 657 -15.18 6.08 -23.33
C TRP A 657 -14.90 7.35 -24.16
N LEU A 658 -14.10 7.22 -25.21
CA LEU A 658 -13.65 8.34 -26.04
C LEU A 658 -14.81 9.02 -26.78
N LEU A 659 -15.81 8.26 -27.23
CA LEU A 659 -16.94 8.77 -28.00
C LEU A 659 -18.18 9.01 -27.13
N HIS A 660 -18.05 8.95 -25.81
CA HIS A 660 -19.16 9.16 -24.91
C HIS A 660 -19.75 10.57 -25.07
N ARG A 661 -21.08 10.67 -25.16
CA ARG A 661 -21.81 11.93 -25.38
C ARG A 661 -21.59 13.00 -24.30
N GLY A 662 -21.10 12.60 -23.13
CA GLY A 662 -20.75 13.48 -22.01
C GLY A 662 -19.38 14.14 -22.12
N MET A 663 -18.53 13.72 -23.07
CA MET A 663 -17.18 14.28 -23.20
C MET A 663 -17.14 15.78 -23.51
N PRO A 664 -18.01 16.35 -24.36
CA PRO A 664 -18.06 17.79 -24.55
C PRO A 664 -18.27 18.56 -23.24
N THR A 665 -19.12 18.05 -22.34
CA THR A 665 -19.36 18.65 -21.02
C THR A 665 -18.14 18.58 -20.12
N VAL A 666 -17.38 17.48 -20.16
CA VAL A 666 -16.11 17.36 -19.42
C VAL A 666 -15.10 18.42 -19.86
N LEU A 667 -15.08 18.77 -21.15
CA LEU A 667 -14.24 19.85 -21.66
C LEU A 667 -14.74 21.23 -21.22
N GLU A 668 -16.05 21.41 -21.11
CA GLU A 668 -16.68 22.69 -20.74
C GLU A 668 -16.61 22.98 -19.23
N SER A 669 -16.83 21.97 -18.37
CA SER A 669 -16.97 22.13 -16.91
C SER A 669 -15.64 22.13 -16.13
N GLY A 670 -14.51 21.88 -16.81
CA GLY A 670 -13.17 21.83 -16.20
C GLY A 670 -12.73 23.10 -15.46
N GLU A 671 -13.34 24.25 -15.72
CA GLU A 671 -12.98 25.51 -15.06
C GLU A 671 -13.82 25.81 -13.80
N SER A 672 -15.08 25.37 -13.74
CA SER A 672 -16.04 25.81 -12.71
C SER A 672 -16.14 24.90 -11.48
N GLU A 673 -15.70 23.65 -11.57
CA GLU A 673 -15.95 22.63 -10.53
C GLU A 673 -14.73 22.30 -9.65
N GLY A 674 -13.69 23.16 -9.67
CA GLY A 674 -12.44 22.94 -8.94
C GLY A 674 -11.53 21.87 -9.55
N LEU A 675 -11.98 21.22 -10.61
CA LEU A 675 -11.21 20.30 -11.42
C LEU A 675 -10.37 21.10 -12.43
N ALA A 676 -9.49 22.01 -11.98
CA ALA A 676 -8.77 22.95 -12.85
C ALA A 676 -8.38 22.32 -14.21
N SER A 677 -8.95 22.85 -15.30
CA SER A 677 -8.46 22.59 -16.63
C SER A 677 -7.76 23.85 -17.11
N ASP A 678 -6.44 23.79 -17.22
CA ASP A 678 -5.66 24.69 -18.05
C ASP A 678 -5.89 24.39 -19.55
N ILE A 679 -7.02 23.78 -19.90
CA ILE A 679 -7.37 23.37 -21.26
C ILE A 679 -8.01 24.58 -21.94
N GLU A 680 -7.17 25.45 -22.52
CA GLU A 680 -7.60 26.60 -23.33
C GLU A 680 -8.22 26.18 -24.68
N TRP A 681 -9.03 25.12 -24.74
CA TRP A 681 -9.66 24.68 -25.98
C TRP A 681 -10.54 25.79 -26.60
N LYS A 682 -11.08 26.68 -25.76
CA LYS A 682 -11.88 27.86 -26.14
C LYS A 682 -11.12 28.82 -27.06
N LEU A 683 -9.78 28.82 -27.03
CA LEU A 683 -8.96 29.65 -27.92
C LEU A 683 -8.81 29.06 -29.33
N TRP A 684 -9.03 27.75 -29.50
CA TRP A 684 -8.69 27.02 -30.73
C TRP A 684 -9.91 26.44 -31.45
N PHE A 685 -11.04 26.32 -30.77
CA PHE A 685 -12.24 25.67 -31.30
C PHE A 685 -13.49 26.51 -31.03
N SER A 686 -14.45 26.40 -31.94
CA SER A 686 -15.68 27.21 -31.88
C SER A 686 -16.69 26.68 -30.84
N GLY A 687 -16.46 25.47 -30.33
CA GLY A 687 -17.32 24.83 -29.32
C GLY A 687 -16.76 23.51 -28.78
N PRO A 688 -17.30 23.01 -27.65
CA PRO A 688 -16.77 21.86 -26.94
C PRO A 688 -16.90 20.56 -27.75
N GLU A 689 -17.92 20.47 -28.58
CA GLU A 689 -18.15 19.35 -29.51
C GLU A 689 -17.10 19.25 -30.64
N GLU A 690 -16.61 20.40 -31.10
CA GLU A 690 -15.53 20.46 -32.10
C GLU A 690 -14.19 20.11 -31.44
N ALA A 691 -13.94 20.66 -30.25
CA ALA A 691 -12.76 20.34 -29.45
C ALA A 691 -12.69 18.84 -29.11
N HIS A 692 -13.81 18.24 -28.71
CA HIS A 692 -13.92 16.80 -28.45
C HIS A 692 -13.53 15.97 -29.68
N GLY A 693 -14.12 16.26 -30.85
CA GLY A 693 -13.80 15.57 -32.09
C GLY A 693 -12.33 15.71 -32.49
N ALA A 694 -11.75 16.90 -32.31
CA ALA A 694 -10.33 17.14 -32.57
C ALA A 694 -9.43 16.34 -31.62
N LEU A 695 -9.75 16.31 -30.33
CA LEU A 695 -8.99 15.61 -29.32
C LEU A 695 -8.97 14.09 -29.57
N VAL A 696 -10.11 13.49 -29.90
CA VAL A 696 -10.19 12.06 -30.23
C VAL A 696 -9.36 11.74 -31.48
N ALA A 697 -9.45 12.59 -32.52
CA ALA A 697 -8.65 12.40 -33.74
C ALA A 697 -7.13 12.50 -33.45
N ASP A 698 -6.72 13.45 -32.62
CA ASP A 698 -5.31 13.66 -32.28
C ASP A 698 -4.77 12.49 -31.42
N LEU A 699 -5.55 11.96 -30.46
CA LEU A 699 -5.17 10.77 -29.69
C LEU A 699 -5.01 9.54 -30.59
N VAL A 700 -5.94 9.32 -31.52
CA VAL A 700 -5.87 8.19 -32.46
C VAL A 700 -4.68 8.33 -33.41
N GLU A 701 -4.35 9.55 -33.85
CA GLU A 701 -3.12 9.84 -34.60
C GLU A 701 -1.87 9.46 -33.77
N GLN A 702 -1.82 9.85 -32.50
CA GLN A 702 -0.68 9.54 -31.62
C GLN A 702 -0.52 8.04 -31.41
N TRP A 703 -1.62 7.32 -31.15
CA TRP A 703 -1.59 5.87 -30.99
C TRP A 703 -1.15 5.15 -32.27
N MET A 704 -1.57 5.64 -33.44
CA MET A 704 -1.06 5.15 -34.72
C MET A 704 0.46 5.39 -34.84
N LEU A 705 0.97 6.57 -34.47
CA LEU A 705 2.41 6.84 -34.51
C LEU A 705 3.21 5.97 -33.53
N ILE A 706 2.65 5.71 -32.34
CA ILE A 706 3.23 4.80 -31.34
C ILE A 706 3.31 3.37 -31.88
N LEU A 707 2.22 2.88 -32.48
CA LEU A 707 2.12 1.50 -32.98
C LEU A 707 2.91 1.28 -34.27
N GLU A 708 2.87 2.24 -35.19
CA GLU A 708 3.39 2.06 -36.56
C GLU A 708 4.70 2.81 -36.84
N GLY A 709 5.14 3.67 -35.93
CA GLY A 709 6.36 4.48 -36.07
C GLY A 709 6.15 5.76 -36.87
N THR A 710 7.15 6.66 -36.81
CA THR A 710 7.20 7.91 -37.60
C THR A 710 7.93 7.75 -38.94
N ASP A 711 8.64 6.65 -39.12
CA ASP A 711 9.51 6.43 -40.27
C ASP A 711 8.74 5.83 -41.45
N SER A 712 9.40 5.76 -42.61
CA SER A 712 8.88 5.13 -43.83
C SER A 712 8.92 3.59 -43.80
N LYS A 713 9.46 2.99 -42.73
CA LYS A 713 9.53 1.53 -42.56
C LYS A 713 8.12 0.94 -42.44
N PRO A 714 7.88 -0.25 -43.02
CA PRO A 714 6.60 -0.91 -42.86
C PRO A 714 6.38 -1.30 -41.38
N PRO A 715 5.20 -1.02 -40.82
CA PRO A 715 4.86 -1.40 -39.45
C PRO A 715 4.74 -2.91 -39.26
N CYS A 716 4.89 -3.36 -38.01
CA CYS A 716 4.69 -4.75 -37.61
C CYS A 716 3.23 -5.19 -37.90
N PRO A 717 2.99 -6.38 -38.47
CA PRO A 717 1.62 -6.85 -38.78
C PRO A 717 0.68 -6.87 -37.57
N GLU A 718 1.19 -7.23 -36.39
CA GLU A 718 0.44 -7.27 -35.14
C GLU A 718 0.04 -5.86 -34.69
N ALA A 719 0.93 -4.88 -34.83
CA ALA A 719 0.63 -3.48 -34.55
C ALA A 719 -0.43 -2.93 -35.51
N CYS A 720 -0.35 -3.28 -36.80
CA CYS A 720 -1.38 -2.95 -37.78
C CYS A 720 -2.74 -3.55 -37.40
N ARG A 721 -2.76 -4.82 -36.98
CA ARG A 721 -3.98 -5.50 -36.53
C ARG A 721 -4.64 -4.77 -35.36
N VAL A 722 -3.85 -4.38 -34.34
CA VAL A 722 -4.38 -3.59 -33.20
C VAL A 722 -4.97 -2.27 -33.68
N MET A 723 -4.28 -1.57 -34.59
CA MET A 723 -4.75 -0.31 -35.14
C MET A 723 -6.01 -0.49 -36.00
N ASP A 724 -6.11 -1.54 -36.82
CA ASP A 724 -7.29 -1.85 -37.64
C ASP A 724 -8.51 -2.18 -36.77
N GLU A 725 -8.33 -2.99 -35.73
CA GLU A 725 -9.39 -3.31 -34.77
C GLU A 725 -9.84 -2.07 -33.98
N LEU A 726 -8.91 -1.16 -33.65
CA LEU A 726 -9.25 0.13 -33.02
C LEU A 726 -10.07 1.00 -33.96
N LEU A 727 -9.70 1.10 -35.25
CA LEU A 727 -10.46 1.87 -36.24
C LEU A 727 -11.83 1.25 -36.51
N ALA A 728 -11.94 -0.08 -36.49
CA ALA A 728 -13.21 -0.78 -36.59
C ALA A 728 -14.14 -0.49 -35.40
N ALA A 729 -13.62 -0.57 -34.17
CA ALA A 729 -14.34 -0.20 -32.95
C ALA A 729 -14.79 1.28 -32.99
N LEU A 730 -13.89 2.18 -33.38
CA LEU A 730 -14.16 3.60 -33.50
C LEU A 730 -15.23 3.89 -34.57
N GLY A 731 -15.11 3.28 -35.75
CA GLY A 731 -16.05 3.46 -36.86
C GLY A 731 -17.44 2.91 -36.55
N LYS A 732 -17.51 1.79 -35.82
CA LYS A 732 -18.76 1.19 -35.34
C LYS A 732 -19.50 2.09 -34.35
N ARG A 733 -18.77 2.73 -33.42
CA ARG A 733 -19.37 3.54 -32.34
C ARG A 733 -19.60 5.00 -32.70
N ALA A 734 -18.77 5.59 -33.57
CA ALA A 734 -18.90 6.99 -33.93
C ALA A 734 -20.18 7.23 -34.73
N ASP A 735 -20.93 8.27 -34.37
CA ASP A 735 -22.06 8.74 -35.16
C ASP A 735 -21.59 9.43 -36.47
N PRO A 736 -22.49 9.70 -37.44
CA PRO A 736 -22.11 10.33 -38.70
C PRO A 736 -21.41 11.70 -38.56
N VAL A 737 -21.78 12.49 -37.55
CA VAL A 737 -21.21 13.82 -37.29
C VAL A 737 -19.78 13.66 -36.74
N GLN A 738 -19.60 12.78 -35.75
CA GLN A 738 -18.29 12.44 -35.18
C GLN A 738 -17.36 11.89 -36.27
N ARG A 739 -17.80 10.94 -37.10
CA ARG A 739 -17.01 10.42 -38.24
C ARG A 739 -16.52 11.54 -39.16
N LYS A 740 -17.41 12.48 -39.51
CA LYS A 740 -17.07 13.62 -40.36
C LYS A 740 -16.04 14.55 -39.71
N ARG A 741 -16.15 14.79 -38.40
CA ARG A 741 -15.18 15.60 -37.63
C ARG A 741 -13.80 14.96 -37.60
N LEU A 742 -13.70 13.66 -37.30
CA LEU A 742 -12.44 12.92 -37.27
C LEU A 742 -11.72 12.99 -38.63
N VAL A 743 -12.44 12.70 -39.71
CA VAL A 743 -11.91 12.73 -41.09
C VAL A 743 -11.44 14.13 -41.47
N ARG A 744 -12.22 15.17 -41.15
CA ARG A 744 -11.84 16.57 -41.40
C ARG A 744 -10.58 16.96 -40.63
N ARG A 745 -10.46 16.56 -39.35
CA ARG A 745 -9.29 16.85 -38.53
C ARG A 745 -8.02 16.23 -39.12
N TRP A 746 -8.04 14.95 -39.48
CA TRP A 746 -6.88 14.31 -40.12
C TRP A 746 -6.56 14.89 -41.49
N GLN A 747 -7.56 15.33 -42.26
CA GLN A 747 -7.33 16.03 -43.53
C GLN A 747 -6.66 17.39 -43.32
N ALA A 748 -7.13 18.20 -42.37
CA ALA A 748 -6.51 19.45 -41.99
C ALA A 748 -5.07 19.22 -41.53
N ARG A 749 -4.83 18.17 -40.74
CA ARG A 749 -3.48 17.81 -40.29
C ARG A 749 -2.58 17.38 -41.45
N GLN A 750 -3.10 16.60 -42.39
CA GLN A 750 -2.38 16.22 -43.60
C GLN A 750 -1.97 17.45 -44.43
N GLN A 751 -2.85 18.46 -44.53
CA GLN A 751 -2.56 19.73 -45.20
C GLN A 751 -1.51 20.53 -44.42
N GLN A 752 -1.59 20.57 -43.08
CA GLN A 752 -0.59 21.24 -42.26
C GLN A 752 0.80 20.63 -42.47
N CYS A 753 0.94 19.29 -42.47
CA CYS A 753 2.22 18.66 -42.80
C CYS A 753 2.73 19.09 -44.18
N HIS A 754 1.85 19.28 -45.17
CA HIS A 754 2.27 19.77 -46.48
C HIS A 754 2.81 21.20 -46.43
N VAL A 755 2.14 22.09 -45.68
CA VAL A 755 2.60 23.46 -45.45
C VAL A 755 3.95 23.46 -44.72
N ASP A 756 4.06 22.71 -43.62
CA ASP A 756 5.29 22.58 -42.82
C ASP A 756 6.46 22.10 -43.70
N ILE A 757 6.25 21.07 -44.53
CA ILE A 757 7.26 20.55 -45.48
C ILE A 757 7.76 21.64 -46.45
N ASN A 758 6.86 22.51 -46.92
CA ASN A 758 7.20 23.57 -47.87
C ASN A 758 7.91 24.76 -47.21
N GLN A 759 7.74 24.93 -45.89
CA GLN A 759 8.38 25.98 -45.10
C GLN A 759 9.74 25.56 -44.52
N LEU A 760 10.06 24.25 -44.49
CA LEU A 760 11.33 23.75 -43.98
C LEU A 760 12.53 24.13 -44.88
N PRO A 761 13.65 24.63 -44.30
CA PRO A 761 14.88 24.87 -45.03
C PRO A 761 15.44 23.60 -45.70
N VAL A 762 16.07 23.75 -46.86
CA VAL A 762 16.60 22.63 -47.68
C VAL A 762 17.59 21.74 -46.91
N GLY A 763 18.26 22.26 -45.87
CA GLY A 763 19.20 21.53 -45.03
C GLY A 763 18.57 20.55 -44.02
N GLN A 764 17.26 20.62 -43.74
CA GLN A 764 16.58 19.79 -42.74
C GLN A 764 15.95 18.53 -43.36
N ARG A 765 16.78 17.72 -44.04
CA ARG A 765 16.32 16.55 -44.80
C ARG A 765 15.64 15.49 -43.94
N GLU A 766 16.12 15.27 -42.72
CA GLU A 766 15.55 14.28 -41.80
C GLU A 766 14.15 14.66 -41.34
N GLU A 767 13.96 15.90 -40.88
CA GLU A 767 12.65 16.41 -40.45
C GLU A 767 11.65 16.44 -41.63
N ARG A 768 12.12 16.83 -42.82
CA ARG A 768 11.30 16.78 -44.04
C ARG A 768 10.84 15.36 -44.37
N ASN A 769 11.73 14.37 -44.27
CA ASN A 769 11.40 12.96 -44.50
C ASN A 769 10.41 12.44 -43.45
N ARG A 770 10.58 12.84 -42.18
CA ARG A 770 9.66 12.52 -41.09
C ARG A 770 8.26 13.07 -41.34
N LEU A 771 8.12 14.34 -41.70
CA LEU A 771 6.83 14.94 -42.02
C LEU A 771 6.17 14.30 -43.25
N LEU A 772 6.95 13.92 -44.26
CA LEU A 772 6.43 13.18 -45.43
C LEU A 772 5.88 11.81 -45.03
N ALA A 773 6.58 11.09 -44.15
CA ALA A 773 6.13 9.80 -43.63
C ALA A 773 4.85 9.94 -42.78
N ILE A 774 4.80 10.92 -41.88
CA ILE A 774 3.60 11.25 -41.09
C ILE A 774 2.42 11.60 -42.02
N ARG A 775 2.62 12.46 -43.02
CA ARG A 775 1.59 12.82 -44.01
C ARG A 775 1.04 11.60 -44.75
N LYS A 776 1.90 10.65 -45.11
CA LYS A 776 1.49 9.39 -45.76
C LYS A 776 0.68 8.50 -44.79
N LYS A 777 1.11 8.40 -43.53
CA LYS A 777 0.41 7.65 -42.48
C LYS A 777 -0.97 8.23 -42.18
N LEU A 778 -1.10 9.55 -42.09
CA LEU A 778 -2.39 10.25 -41.93
C LEU A 778 -3.36 9.97 -43.08
N TYR A 779 -2.85 9.94 -44.32
CA TYR A 779 -3.67 9.54 -45.46
C TYR A 779 -4.15 8.09 -45.30
N GLY A 780 -3.26 7.17 -44.94
CA GLY A 780 -3.59 5.76 -44.69
C GLY A 780 -4.60 5.57 -43.56
N LEU A 781 -4.41 6.26 -42.43
CA LEU A 781 -5.32 6.29 -41.28
C LEU A 781 -6.74 6.67 -41.71
N ARG A 782 -6.86 7.76 -42.48
CA ARG A 782 -8.14 8.23 -43.00
C ARG A 782 -8.82 7.20 -43.90
N GLN A 783 -8.10 6.58 -44.84
CA GLN A 783 -8.67 5.58 -45.75
C GLN A 783 -9.13 4.34 -44.99
N ARG A 784 -8.31 3.85 -44.05
CA ARG A 784 -8.65 2.69 -43.21
C ARG A 784 -9.89 2.96 -42.35
N PHE A 785 -9.97 4.13 -41.72
CA PHE A 785 -11.15 4.52 -40.96
C PHE A 785 -12.42 4.59 -41.81
N LEU A 786 -12.34 5.19 -43.01
CA LEU A 786 -13.49 5.25 -43.94
C LEU A 786 -13.94 3.86 -44.37
N SER A 787 -13.01 2.93 -44.62
CA SER A 787 -13.35 1.54 -44.95
C SER A 787 -13.96 0.76 -43.78
N ALA A 788 -13.63 1.15 -42.55
CA ALA A 788 -14.12 0.51 -41.34
C ALA A 788 -15.52 1.01 -40.89
N CYS A 789 -16.00 2.13 -41.43
CA CYS A 789 -17.30 2.68 -41.09
C CYS A 789 -18.45 1.93 -41.81
N PRO A 790 -19.54 1.56 -41.10
CA PRO A 790 -20.72 0.97 -41.74
C PRO A 790 -21.37 2.00 -42.68
N GLY A 791 -21.49 1.63 -43.97
CA GLY A 791 -21.97 2.50 -45.06
C GLY A 791 -20.92 2.90 -46.10
N GLY A 792 -19.77 2.20 -46.17
CA GLY A 792 -18.72 2.45 -47.15
C GLY A 792 -19.24 2.65 -48.59
N ALA A 793 -18.91 3.82 -49.15
CA ALA A 793 -19.19 4.29 -50.50
C ALA A 793 -20.62 4.82 -50.79
N SER A 794 -20.91 6.04 -50.32
CA SER A 794 -21.52 7.02 -51.22
C SER A 794 -20.78 8.34 -51.12
N SER A 795 -20.13 8.68 -52.22
CA SER A 795 -19.56 9.97 -52.54
C SER A 795 -20.56 11.11 -52.36
N GLU A 796 -20.23 12.09 -51.53
CA GLU A 796 -20.51 13.51 -51.74
C GLU A 796 -19.22 14.21 -51.28
N GLY A 797 -18.38 14.74 -52.17
CA GLY A 797 -18.73 15.81 -53.08
C GLY A 797 -18.27 17.10 -52.43
#